data_AF-A0A932XVS3-F1
#
_entry.id   AF-A0A932XVS3-F1
#
_cell.length_a   1.000
_cell.length_b   1.000
_cell.length_c   1.000
_cell.angle_alpha   90.00
_cell.angle_beta   90.00
_cell.angle_gamma   90.00
#
_symmetry.space_group_name_H-M   'P 1'
#
loop_
_entity.id
_entity.type
_entity.pdbx_description
1 polymer ?
#
loop_
_entity_poly.entity_id
_entity_poly.type
_entity_poly.pdbx_seq_one_letter_code
_entity_poly.pdbx_strand_id
1 'polypeptide(L)'
;VVGVANKRAETIMREIYAPIDAPFIVTNVKSAELIKHASNSFLAMKISFTNALARICELTGANIDQVTHGMGLDARIGSHFLQAGVGYGGSCFDGSETTFTLNSEHVRAKSLSRLFEDIRNKTGKIKQQSVIDVLRPAMRRALSFNIATGETSVQPITALTRRPYTGPLVTIHTKLGRALRVTADHPVIVFDPTQKAFSVQPAINVRRGDRLALALGKPRLCAARPINLLPHLTNHPLRYQAWIRPRNNAFKHLPPATLRTIPRTLMKYPYEIRHTNAMPLRVYYYLKEKQTLALPRQHLQLFTVKGTPTYCPVIWPMTAETCRLIGYYLSEGWLSQDTGRQGKIRDRIGFAFHKKEREYIADVHRLLSRLGIKHDISTRAQVTKILVSSRPLAVLFRDILELGTNSNNKQLPPFALNLPKKSRRALLQGLFSGDGTVTPVNQRKNLYFEYATTSKLLAEGIVMLLQSLHIVPATQTKWMNKSTRPAYHIRINGTRQIRQLRYLFGIKRQHVIDVLLAKAQRNIAPTGYQRYKNFATVQVTNTELIPRYTSTVYSMETGNGILLGSGGLITHNCFPKDVAAFINISHQLGYDFNLLKEVERVNTDAKKLFLAKIERALWVTKGKTIALWGLAFKPNTDDMRNAPSIDIINALHDDGAAIQAYDPQAKESARAVLGRKIKYAKTMYDALRGADALVIITDWDEFKSPNWTKVQRLLHSPIIIDGRNLYRPKDMEKRGFVYHSVGRG
;
A
#
# COMPACT_ATOMS: atom_id res chain seq x y z
N VAL A 1 11.92 -23.12 10.88
CA VAL A 1 11.90 -22.50 12.23
C VAL A 1 10.53 -21.91 12.48
N VAL A 2 9.88 -22.27 13.58
CA VAL A 2 8.56 -21.79 13.94
C VAL A 2 8.59 -21.19 15.34
N GLY A 3 8.11 -19.95 15.45
CA GLY A 3 7.89 -19.27 16.71
C GLY A 3 6.50 -19.57 17.26
N VAL A 4 6.42 -20.17 18.43
CA VAL A 4 5.16 -20.53 19.10
C VAL A 4 5.03 -19.78 20.42
N ALA A 5 3.78 -19.45 20.80
CA ALA A 5 3.48 -18.82 22.08
C ALA A 5 3.06 -19.84 23.16
N ASN A 6 2.65 -21.05 22.75
CA ASN A 6 2.21 -22.12 23.65
C ASN A 6 2.20 -23.48 22.92
N LYS A 7 2.04 -24.56 23.70
CA LYS A 7 2.10 -25.95 23.23
C LYS A 7 1.02 -26.30 22.20
N ARG A 8 -0.16 -25.69 22.31
CA ARG A 8 -1.23 -25.86 21.32
C ARG A 8 -0.85 -25.30 19.96
N ALA A 9 -0.22 -24.12 19.92
CA ALA A 9 0.26 -23.52 18.68
C ALA A 9 1.36 -24.37 18.03
N GLU A 10 2.21 -25.01 18.84
CA GLU A 10 3.21 -25.96 18.34
C GLU A 10 2.58 -27.15 17.61
N THR A 11 1.61 -27.84 18.24
CA THR A 11 0.95 -29.01 17.63
C THR A 11 0.38 -28.66 16.26
N ILE A 12 -0.31 -27.53 16.16
CA ILE A 12 -0.90 -27.05 14.90
C ILE A 12 0.17 -26.77 13.85
N MET A 13 1.27 -26.10 14.24
CA MET A 13 2.32 -25.77 13.27
C MET A 13 3.06 -27.01 12.78
N ARG A 14 3.24 -28.03 13.62
CA ARG A 14 3.84 -29.31 13.21
C ARG A 14 2.98 -30.02 12.16
N GLU A 15 1.67 -30.06 12.35
CA GLU A 15 0.75 -30.64 11.37
C GLU A 15 0.78 -29.89 10.03
N ILE A 16 0.80 -28.55 10.07
CA ILE A 16 0.81 -27.71 8.85
C ILE A 16 2.07 -27.95 8.02
N TYR A 17 3.22 -28.09 8.66
CA TYR A 17 4.51 -28.18 7.98
C TYR A 17 5.01 -29.61 7.76
N ALA A 18 4.26 -30.63 8.20
CA ALA A 18 4.60 -32.04 8.01
C ALA A 18 4.94 -32.45 6.57
N PRO A 19 4.35 -31.87 5.50
CA PRO A 19 4.70 -32.23 4.12
C PRO A 19 6.06 -31.71 3.63
N ILE A 20 6.75 -30.86 4.40
CA ILE A 20 8.04 -30.28 4.00
C ILE A 20 9.16 -31.13 4.58
N ASP A 21 9.96 -31.76 3.71
CA ASP A 21 11.14 -32.52 4.11
C ASP A 21 12.30 -31.59 4.50
N ALA A 22 12.26 -31.08 5.74
CA ALA A 22 13.30 -30.21 6.30
C ALA A 22 13.30 -30.27 7.85
N PRO A 23 14.43 -29.95 8.51
CA PRO A 23 14.50 -29.87 9.97
C PRO A 23 13.49 -28.88 10.57
N PHE A 24 12.65 -29.36 11.49
CA PHE A 24 11.57 -28.57 12.10
C PHE A 24 11.94 -28.07 13.51
N ILE A 25 12.43 -26.83 13.58
CA ILE A 25 12.81 -26.17 14.84
C ILE A 25 11.62 -25.38 15.39
N VAL A 26 11.26 -25.65 16.66
CA VAL A 26 10.25 -24.88 17.42
C VAL A 26 10.95 -24.02 18.47
N THR A 27 10.56 -22.76 18.56
CA THR A 27 11.10 -21.81 19.55
C THR A 27 10.04 -20.76 19.89
N ASN A 28 10.35 -19.77 20.74
CA ASN A 28 9.44 -18.67 20.99
C ASN A 28 9.41 -17.68 19.80
N VAL A 29 8.35 -16.88 19.70
CA VAL A 29 8.15 -15.93 18.58
C VAL A 29 9.33 -14.98 18.38
N LYS A 30 9.89 -14.42 19.46
CA LYS A 30 10.99 -13.47 19.39
C LYS A 30 12.25 -14.13 18.83
N SER A 31 12.57 -15.33 19.30
CA SER A 31 13.71 -16.11 18.82
C SER A 31 13.55 -16.49 17.36
N ALA A 32 12.36 -16.89 16.91
CA ALA A 32 12.13 -17.22 15.50
C ALA A 32 12.31 -16.01 14.56
N GLU A 33 11.81 -14.84 14.96
CA GLU A 33 11.99 -13.58 14.23
C GLU A 33 13.47 -13.19 14.16
N LEU A 34 14.17 -13.26 15.30
CA LEU A 34 15.59 -12.96 15.36
C LEU A 34 16.42 -13.93 14.51
N ILE A 35 16.09 -15.23 14.50
CA ILE A 35 16.78 -16.22 13.66
C ILE A 35 16.71 -15.85 12.19
N LYS A 36 15.56 -15.34 11.69
CA LYS A 36 15.44 -14.90 10.30
C LYS A 36 16.38 -13.74 9.99
N HIS A 37 16.32 -12.67 10.80
CA HIS A 37 17.15 -11.48 10.60
C HIS A 37 18.64 -11.82 10.74
N ALA A 38 19.01 -12.57 11.77
CA ALA A 38 20.38 -13.00 12.01
C ALA A 38 20.91 -13.87 10.86
N SER A 39 20.12 -14.82 10.35
CA SER A 39 20.55 -15.67 9.23
C SER A 39 20.84 -14.85 7.97
N ASN A 40 19.91 -13.98 7.57
CA ASN A 40 20.07 -13.16 6.35
C ASN A 40 21.21 -12.14 6.49
N SER A 41 21.37 -11.54 7.68
CA SER A 41 22.47 -10.62 7.95
C SER A 41 23.82 -11.31 8.05
N PHE A 42 23.89 -12.53 8.58
CA PHE A 42 25.12 -13.30 8.62
C PHE A 42 25.58 -13.70 7.21
N LEU A 43 24.65 -14.11 6.33
CA LEU A 43 24.98 -14.39 4.93
C LEU A 43 25.50 -13.14 4.20
N ALA A 44 24.83 -12.00 4.37
CA ALA A 44 25.30 -10.73 3.82
C ALA A 44 26.69 -10.35 4.38
N MET A 45 26.92 -10.61 5.67
CA MET A 45 28.20 -10.37 6.33
C MET A 45 29.32 -11.25 5.78
N LYS A 46 29.08 -12.55 5.54
CA LYS A 46 30.09 -13.44 4.93
C LYS A 46 30.55 -12.89 3.56
N ILE A 47 29.61 -12.50 2.71
CA ILE A 47 29.90 -11.93 1.38
C ILE A 47 30.69 -10.63 1.51
N SER A 48 30.23 -9.69 2.35
CA SER A 48 30.94 -8.42 2.56
C SER A 48 32.33 -8.63 3.16
N PHE A 49 32.48 -9.55 4.11
CA PHE A 49 33.78 -9.88 4.70
C PHE A 49 34.75 -10.45 3.65
N THR A 50 34.28 -11.38 2.81
CA THR A 50 35.09 -11.91 1.71
C THR A 50 35.49 -10.81 0.71
N ASN A 51 34.60 -9.85 0.41
CA ASN A 51 34.95 -8.69 -0.42
C ASN A 51 36.02 -7.79 0.21
N ALA A 52 35.99 -7.61 1.54
CA ALA A 52 37.03 -6.88 2.25
C ALA A 52 38.37 -7.64 2.22
N LEU A 53 38.37 -8.96 2.43
CA LEU A 53 39.57 -9.80 2.32
C LEU A 53 40.15 -9.79 0.90
N ALA A 54 39.30 -9.81 -0.12
CA ALA A 54 39.74 -9.71 -1.51
C ALA A 54 40.59 -8.45 -1.74
N ARG A 55 40.20 -7.33 -1.14
CA ARG A 55 40.98 -6.09 -1.22
C ARG A 55 42.36 -6.23 -0.56
N ILE A 56 42.45 -6.88 0.59
CA ILE A 56 43.75 -7.15 1.25
C ILE A 56 44.60 -8.05 0.36
N CYS A 57 44.00 -9.06 -0.26
CA CYS A 57 44.69 -9.96 -1.18
C CYS A 57 45.30 -9.19 -2.37
N GLU A 58 44.57 -8.24 -2.96
CA GLU A 58 45.10 -7.39 -4.05
C GLU A 58 46.28 -6.52 -3.62
N LEU A 59 46.32 -6.05 -2.38
CA LEU A 59 47.41 -5.21 -1.86
C LEU A 59 48.65 -6.02 -1.46
N THR A 60 48.48 -7.31 -1.17
CA THR A 60 49.53 -8.18 -0.63
C THR A 60 50.07 -9.19 -1.65
N GLY A 61 49.41 -9.33 -2.81
CA GLY A 61 49.69 -10.40 -3.77
C GLY A 61 49.13 -11.78 -3.37
N ALA A 62 48.29 -11.84 -2.31
CA ALA A 62 47.63 -13.07 -1.92
C ALA A 62 46.47 -13.42 -2.86
N ASN A 63 46.01 -14.68 -2.81
CA ASN A 63 44.89 -15.16 -3.62
C ASN A 63 43.66 -15.46 -2.76
N ILE A 64 42.58 -14.71 -2.98
CA ILE A 64 41.33 -14.82 -2.23
C ILE A 64 40.69 -16.22 -2.30
N ASP A 65 40.87 -16.97 -3.38
CA ASP A 65 40.33 -18.33 -3.45
C ASP A 65 41.08 -19.28 -2.54
N GLN A 66 42.41 -19.13 -2.45
CA GLN A 66 43.23 -19.95 -1.55
C GLN A 66 42.90 -19.60 -0.09
N VAL A 67 42.72 -18.30 0.19
CA VAL A 67 42.32 -17.82 1.52
C VAL A 67 40.92 -18.34 1.89
N THR A 68 39.92 -18.18 1.01
CA THR A 68 38.55 -18.63 1.29
C THR A 68 38.41 -20.15 1.28
N HIS A 69 39.20 -20.86 0.47
CA HIS A 69 39.30 -22.32 0.53
C HIS A 69 39.89 -22.78 1.86
N GLY A 70 41.06 -22.26 2.24
CA GLY A 70 41.72 -22.59 3.51
C GLY A 70 40.83 -22.29 4.72
N MET A 71 40.15 -21.14 4.73
CA MET A 71 39.14 -20.82 5.75
C MET A 71 37.93 -21.77 5.70
N GLY A 72 37.45 -22.11 4.50
CA GLY A 72 36.26 -22.93 4.30
C GLY A 72 36.45 -24.41 4.64
N LEU A 73 37.70 -24.89 4.70
CA LEU A 73 38.05 -26.23 5.20
C LEU A 73 37.77 -26.37 6.70
N ASP A 74 37.78 -25.25 7.44
CA ASP A 74 37.33 -25.24 8.81
C ASP A 74 35.80 -25.42 8.85
N ALA A 75 35.37 -26.57 9.38
CA ALA A 75 33.97 -26.94 9.48
C ALA A 75 33.11 -25.92 10.25
N ARG A 76 33.72 -25.07 11.10
CA ARG A 76 33.03 -24.00 11.84
C ARG A 76 32.68 -22.80 10.97
N ILE A 77 33.37 -22.61 9.83
CA ILE A 77 33.15 -21.51 8.90
C ILE A 77 32.34 -21.99 7.70
N GLY A 78 32.77 -23.09 7.09
CA GLY A 78 32.20 -23.69 5.89
C GLY A 78 32.36 -22.82 4.62
N SER A 79 32.40 -23.47 3.46
CA SER A 79 32.70 -22.85 2.16
C SER A 79 31.58 -22.00 1.55
N HIS A 80 30.34 -22.15 2.01
CA HIS A 80 29.17 -21.47 1.42
C HIS A 80 29.18 -19.95 1.69
N PHE A 81 28.84 -19.13 0.70
CA PHE A 81 28.80 -17.66 0.78
C PHE A 81 30.15 -16.99 1.10
N LEU A 82 31.27 -17.66 0.80
CA LEU A 82 32.63 -17.12 0.86
C LEU A 82 33.18 -16.76 -0.53
N GLN A 83 32.37 -16.10 -1.35
CA GLN A 83 32.77 -15.70 -2.71
C GLN A 83 32.89 -14.19 -2.79
N ALA A 84 34.04 -13.71 -3.25
CA ALA A 84 34.24 -12.30 -3.57
C ALA A 84 33.47 -11.93 -4.85
N GLY A 85 33.03 -10.67 -4.97
CA GLY A 85 32.34 -10.16 -6.15
C GLY A 85 31.76 -8.76 -5.98
N VAL A 86 30.76 -8.43 -6.80
CA VAL A 86 30.38 -7.04 -7.11
C VAL A 86 29.30 -6.42 -6.20
N GLY A 87 28.50 -7.17 -5.42
CA GLY A 87 27.54 -6.63 -4.40
C GLY A 87 26.02 -6.91 -4.62
N TYR A 88 25.08 -6.42 -3.76
CA TYR A 88 23.59 -6.72 -3.74
C TYR A 88 22.60 -5.50 -3.55
N GLY A 89 21.23 -5.56 -3.75
CA GLY A 89 20.20 -4.47 -3.48
C GLY A 89 18.66 -4.84 -3.51
N GLY A 90 17.62 -3.93 -3.28
CA GLY A 90 16.13 -4.26 -3.16
C GLY A 90 14.87 -3.36 -3.48
N SER A 91 13.65 -3.93 -3.28
CA SER A 91 12.31 -3.65 -3.93
C SER A 91 11.28 -2.73 -3.22
N CYS A 92 10.35 -2.06 -3.93
CA CYS A 92 9.35 -1.06 -3.40
C CYS A 92 8.06 -0.82 -4.26
N PHE A 93 7.10 -0.06 -3.71
CA PHE A 93 5.85 0.44 -4.33
C PHE A 93 5.95 1.89 -4.86
N ASP A 94 5.11 2.25 -5.84
CA ASP A 94 4.85 3.66 -6.20
C ASP A 94 4.09 4.39 -5.09
N GLY A 95 4.38 5.68 -4.89
CA GLY A 95 3.76 6.48 -3.81
C GLY A 95 2.23 6.65 -3.93
N SER A 96 1.66 6.46 -5.12
CA SER A 96 0.22 6.56 -5.36
C SER A 96 -0.56 5.28 -5.04
N GLU A 97 0.15 4.18 -4.74
CA GLU A 97 -0.45 2.92 -4.30
C GLU A 97 -1.18 3.11 -2.98
N THR A 98 -2.41 2.60 -2.92
CA THR A 98 -3.29 2.72 -1.77
C THR A 98 -3.11 1.52 -0.86
N THR A 99 -3.06 1.77 0.45
CA THR A 99 -3.07 0.74 1.48
C THR A 99 -4.16 1.04 2.51
N PHE A 100 -4.54 0.03 3.28
CA PHE A 100 -5.63 0.09 4.25
C PHE A 100 -5.07 -0.02 5.67
N THR A 101 -4.93 1.13 6.34
CA THR A 101 -4.28 1.23 7.65
C THR A 101 -5.24 1.57 8.77
N LEU A 102 -4.86 1.19 9.97
CA LEU A 102 -5.55 1.47 11.22
C LEU A 102 -4.62 2.29 12.10
N ASN A 103 -5.02 3.53 12.36
CA ASN A 103 -4.39 4.39 13.38
C ASN A 103 -4.98 4.13 14.78
N SER A 104 -6.12 3.44 14.84
CA SER A 104 -6.87 3.09 16.05
C SER A 104 -7.65 1.78 15.79
N GLU A 105 -8.96 1.75 16.06
CA GLU A 105 -9.84 0.64 15.74
C GLU A 105 -10.35 0.65 14.29
N HIS A 106 -10.16 1.74 13.54
CA HIS A 106 -10.83 2.00 12.26
C HIS A 106 -9.90 1.87 11.05
N VAL A 107 -10.43 1.36 9.93
CA VAL A 107 -9.67 1.15 8.68
C VAL A 107 -9.79 2.34 7.75
N ARG A 108 -8.66 2.83 7.25
CA ARG A 108 -8.58 3.97 6.33
C ARG A 108 -7.80 3.59 5.08
N ALA A 109 -8.36 3.90 3.93
CA ALA A 109 -7.63 3.89 2.67
C ALA A 109 -6.74 5.14 2.59
N LYS A 110 -5.44 4.97 2.34
CA LYS A 110 -4.48 6.08 2.14
C LYS A 110 -3.44 5.68 1.11
N SER A 111 -2.95 6.64 0.33
CA SER A 111 -1.76 6.39 -0.47
C SER A 111 -0.53 6.21 0.43
N LEU A 112 0.45 5.40 0.01
CA LEU A 112 1.68 5.17 0.76
C LEU A 112 2.45 6.47 1.02
N SER A 113 2.49 7.38 0.05
CA SER A 113 3.11 8.70 0.22
C SER A 113 2.49 9.51 1.34
N ARG A 114 1.15 9.65 1.35
CA ARG A 114 0.41 10.38 2.39
C ARG A 114 0.52 9.69 3.74
N LEU A 115 0.47 8.36 3.76
CA LEU A 115 0.63 7.59 4.99
C LEU A 115 2.01 7.85 5.63
N PHE A 116 3.06 7.87 4.83
CA PHE A 116 4.42 8.17 5.28
C PHE A 116 4.50 9.57 5.90
N GLU A 117 4.00 10.57 5.20
CA GLU A 117 3.97 11.97 5.66
C GLU A 117 3.15 12.15 6.95
N ASP A 118 1.98 11.51 7.04
CA ASP A 118 1.14 11.54 8.24
C ASP A 118 1.82 10.92 9.47
N ILE A 119 2.72 9.96 9.27
CA ILE A 119 3.49 9.36 10.35
C ILE A 119 4.64 10.30 10.71
N ARG A 120 5.40 10.76 9.71
CA ARG A 120 6.54 11.67 9.87
C ARG A 120 6.18 12.90 10.69
N ASN A 121 5.09 13.57 10.32
CA ASN A 121 4.64 14.80 10.99
C ASN A 121 4.23 14.56 12.45
N LYS A 122 3.87 13.33 12.82
CA LYS A 122 3.51 12.97 14.20
C LYS A 122 4.69 12.48 15.03
N THR A 123 5.67 11.85 14.42
CA THR A 123 6.84 11.29 15.12
C THR A 123 7.96 12.32 15.31
N GLY A 124 7.90 13.48 14.65
CA GLY A 124 8.67 14.69 14.98
C GLY A 124 10.20 14.61 14.80
N LYS A 125 10.76 13.45 14.45
CA LYS A 125 12.21 13.27 14.26
C LYS A 125 12.50 12.30 13.13
N ILE A 126 13.20 12.76 12.10
CA ILE A 126 14.10 11.93 11.30
C ILE A 126 15.47 12.61 11.44
N LYS A 127 16.47 11.92 12.00
CA LYS A 127 17.87 12.32 11.79
C LYS A 127 18.17 11.96 10.34
N GLN A 128 18.25 12.97 9.48
CA GLN A 128 18.55 12.82 8.06
C GLN A 128 20.02 12.45 7.93
N GLN A 129 20.35 11.16 8.04
CA GLN A 129 21.72 10.64 7.96
C GLN A 129 21.87 9.51 6.91
N SER A 130 20.81 9.14 6.18
CA SER A 130 20.84 8.05 5.17
C SER A 130 20.02 8.37 3.91
N VAL A 131 20.37 7.72 2.78
CA VAL A 131 19.67 7.82 1.47
C VAL A 131 18.23 7.25 1.51
N ILE A 132 17.90 6.50 2.56
CA ILE A 132 16.59 5.87 2.80
C ILE A 132 16.02 6.45 4.10
N ASP A 133 14.79 6.96 4.04
CA ASP A 133 14.06 7.40 5.23
C ASP A 133 13.26 6.22 5.80
N VAL A 134 13.37 5.98 7.11
CA VAL A 134 12.66 4.90 7.81
C VAL A 134 11.81 5.47 8.95
N LEU A 135 10.55 5.08 9.00
CA LEU A 135 9.61 5.42 10.06
C LEU A 135 9.09 4.15 10.74
N ARG A 136 9.08 4.15 12.07
CA ARG A 136 8.44 3.08 12.85
C ARG A 136 7.24 3.64 13.61
N PRO A 137 6.02 3.46 13.09
CA PRO A 137 4.86 4.03 13.73
C PRO A 137 4.52 3.24 15.00
N ALA A 138 4.53 3.90 16.15
CA ALA A 138 3.93 3.34 17.36
C ALA A 138 2.43 3.09 17.11
N MET A 139 1.95 1.88 17.44
CA MET A 139 0.52 1.54 17.49
C MET A 139 -0.25 1.65 16.16
N ARG A 140 0.41 1.50 14.99
CA ARG A 140 -0.30 1.39 13.71
C ARG A 140 -0.37 -0.03 13.20
N ARG A 141 -1.48 -0.37 12.56
CA ARG A 141 -1.74 -1.68 11.95
C ARG A 141 -2.20 -1.51 10.51
N ALA A 142 -2.09 -2.54 9.69
CA ALA A 142 -2.61 -2.58 8.33
C ALA A 142 -3.49 -3.81 8.13
N LEU A 143 -4.44 -3.71 7.20
CA LEU A 143 -5.09 -4.91 6.67
C LEU A 143 -4.04 -5.74 5.92
N SER A 144 -4.05 -7.03 6.21
CA SER A 144 -3.18 -8.03 5.63
C SER A 144 -4.00 -9.27 5.25
N PHE A 145 -3.34 -10.28 4.73
CA PHE A 145 -3.91 -11.53 4.32
C PHE A 145 -3.06 -12.68 4.86
N ASN A 146 -3.71 -13.73 5.36
CA ASN A 146 -3.03 -14.93 5.79
C ASN A 146 -3.15 -15.97 4.66
N ILE A 147 -2.04 -16.23 3.97
CA ILE A 147 -1.96 -17.16 2.83
C ILE A 147 -2.38 -18.58 3.23
N ALA A 148 -2.02 -19.04 4.43
CA ALA A 148 -2.33 -20.41 4.89
C ALA A 148 -3.84 -20.63 5.11
N THR A 149 -4.53 -19.63 5.66
CA THR A 149 -5.97 -19.72 5.96
C THR A 149 -6.86 -19.13 4.86
N GLY A 150 -6.29 -18.34 3.96
CA GLY A 150 -7.01 -17.55 2.98
C GLY A 150 -7.85 -16.40 3.58
N GLU A 151 -7.62 -16.02 4.85
CA GLU A 151 -8.42 -15.02 5.56
C GLU A 151 -7.75 -13.64 5.60
N THR A 152 -8.59 -12.60 5.62
CA THR A 152 -8.13 -11.22 5.88
C THR A 152 -7.74 -11.09 7.35
N SER A 153 -6.56 -10.54 7.61
CA SER A 153 -6.04 -10.31 8.96
C SER A 153 -5.69 -8.84 9.19
N VAL A 154 -5.35 -8.50 10.43
CA VAL A 154 -4.84 -7.18 10.80
C VAL A 154 -3.45 -7.39 11.41
N GLN A 155 -2.44 -6.72 10.87
CA GLN A 155 -1.05 -6.91 11.28
C GLN A 155 -0.44 -5.58 11.73
N PRO A 156 0.46 -5.58 12.73
CA PRO A 156 1.20 -4.38 13.09
C PRO A 156 2.05 -3.91 11.90
N ILE A 157 2.19 -2.60 11.76
CA ILE A 157 3.13 -2.01 10.81
C ILE A 157 4.46 -1.82 11.53
N THR A 158 5.46 -2.61 11.18
CA THR A 158 6.76 -2.61 11.86
C THR A 158 7.67 -1.50 11.33
N ALA A 159 7.60 -1.23 10.02
CA ALA A 159 8.36 -0.16 9.38
C ALA A 159 7.63 0.39 8.15
N LEU A 160 7.82 1.68 7.87
CA LEU A 160 7.65 2.26 6.55
C LEU A 160 8.99 2.83 6.09
N THR A 161 9.31 2.64 4.82
CA THR A 161 10.51 3.20 4.22
C THR A 161 10.16 4.00 2.97
N ARG A 162 10.96 5.02 2.67
CA ARG A 162 10.96 5.64 1.34
C ARG A 162 12.39 5.93 0.90
N ARG A 163 12.61 5.94 -0.42
CA ARG A 163 13.90 6.31 -1.00
C ARG A 163 13.73 6.89 -2.40
N PRO A 164 14.65 7.74 -2.86
CA PRO A 164 14.78 8.03 -4.29
C PRO A 164 15.00 6.74 -5.07
N TYR A 165 14.40 6.67 -6.26
CA TYR A 165 14.51 5.53 -7.15
C TYR A 165 14.56 5.99 -8.59
N THR A 166 15.53 5.45 -9.32
CA THR A 166 15.63 5.54 -10.77
C THR A 166 15.80 4.12 -11.29
N GLY A 167 14.78 3.59 -11.96
CA GLY A 167 14.83 2.22 -12.45
C GLY A 167 13.49 1.73 -13.01
N PRO A 168 13.37 0.43 -13.32
CA PRO A 168 12.18 -0.14 -13.94
C PRO A 168 10.97 -0.15 -13.00
N LEU A 169 9.82 0.28 -13.50
CA LEU A 169 8.55 0.23 -12.80
C LEU A 169 7.54 -0.59 -13.61
N VAL A 170 6.89 -1.55 -12.97
CA VAL A 170 5.89 -2.43 -13.60
C VAL A 170 4.50 -2.04 -13.09
N THR A 171 3.55 -1.91 -14.01
CA THR A 171 2.12 -1.82 -13.71
C THR A 171 1.44 -3.09 -14.19
N ILE A 172 0.92 -3.90 -13.27
CA ILE A 172 0.20 -5.13 -13.58
C ILE A 172 -1.28 -4.83 -13.63
N HIS A 173 -1.93 -4.99 -14.80
CA HIS A 173 -3.38 -4.83 -14.90
C HIS A 173 -4.10 -6.16 -14.98
N THR A 174 -5.33 -6.17 -14.48
CA THR A 174 -6.17 -7.38 -14.36
C THR A 174 -7.49 -7.22 -15.12
N LYS A 175 -8.15 -8.35 -15.41
CA LYS A 175 -9.41 -8.43 -16.17
C LYS A 175 -10.58 -7.67 -15.53
N LEU A 176 -10.50 -7.41 -14.23
CA LEU A 176 -11.47 -6.59 -13.50
C LEU A 176 -11.00 -5.14 -13.32
N GLY A 177 -10.01 -4.70 -14.08
CA GLY A 177 -9.45 -3.34 -14.08
C GLY A 177 -8.81 -2.93 -12.76
N ARG A 178 -8.30 -3.90 -11.98
CA ARG A 178 -7.35 -3.64 -10.90
C ARG A 178 -5.97 -3.47 -11.48
N ALA A 179 -5.19 -2.57 -10.89
CA ALA A 179 -3.80 -2.34 -11.25
C ALA A 179 -2.93 -2.34 -9.99
N LEU A 180 -1.72 -2.88 -10.10
CA LEU A 180 -0.68 -2.82 -9.08
C LEU A 180 0.58 -2.21 -9.70
N ARG A 181 1.04 -1.07 -9.17
CA ARG A 181 2.19 -0.32 -9.68
C ARG A 181 3.36 -0.36 -8.70
N VAL A 182 4.44 -1.04 -9.11
CA VAL A 182 5.53 -1.44 -8.22
C VAL A 182 6.88 -1.47 -8.96
N THR A 183 8.00 -1.53 -8.25
CA THR A 183 9.31 -1.79 -8.88
C THR A 183 9.30 -3.17 -9.53
N ALA A 184 10.14 -3.38 -10.55
CA ALA A 184 10.22 -4.67 -11.25
C ALA A 184 10.47 -5.86 -10.31
N ASP A 185 11.20 -5.66 -9.22
CA ASP A 185 11.44 -6.66 -8.17
C ASP A 185 10.35 -6.87 -7.17
N HIS A 186 9.31 -6.07 -7.18
CA HIS A 186 8.36 -6.19 -6.11
C HIS A 186 7.73 -7.60 -6.09
N PRO A 187 7.78 -8.32 -4.96
CA PRO A 187 7.23 -9.66 -4.88
C PRO A 187 5.71 -9.61 -4.97
N VAL A 188 5.17 -10.27 -5.98
CA VAL A 188 3.75 -10.38 -6.25
C VAL A 188 3.29 -11.78 -5.91
N ILE A 189 2.19 -11.86 -5.15
CA ILE A 189 1.58 -13.12 -4.77
C ILE A 189 0.66 -13.56 -5.89
N VAL A 190 0.97 -14.70 -6.49
CA VAL A 190 0.18 -15.35 -7.54
C VAL A 190 -0.47 -16.60 -6.96
N PHE A 191 -1.65 -16.94 -7.46
CA PHE A 191 -2.39 -18.13 -7.03
C PHE A 191 -2.54 -19.11 -8.20
N ASP A 192 -2.07 -20.33 -8.01
CA ASP A 192 -2.27 -21.42 -8.96
C ASP A 192 -3.63 -22.10 -8.68
N PRO A 193 -4.62 -21.99 -9.58
CA PRO A 193 -5.92 -22.62 -9.39
C PRO A 193 -5.89 -24.15 -9.48
N THR A 194 -4.89 -24.73 -10.12
CA THR A 194 -4.74 -26.18 -10.29
C THR A 194 -4.19 -26.81 -9.01
N GLN A 195 -3.10 -26.26 -8.47
CA GLN A 195 -2.48 -26.70 -7.22
C GLN A 195 -3.18 -26.15 -5.97
N LYS A 196 -4.07 -25.16 -6.12
CA LYS A 196 -4.70 -24.39 -5.04
C LYS A 196 -3.67 -23.78 -4.07
N ALA A 197 -2.51 -23.40 -4.59
CA ALA A 197 -1.38 -22.90 -3.82
C ALA A 197 -1.07 -21.46 -4.19
N PHE A 198 -0.53 -20.71 -3.22
CA PHE A 198 0.03 -19.40 -3.46
C PHE A 198 1.53 -19.52 -3.72
N SER A 199 2.02 -18.80 -4.73
CA SER A 199 3.43 -18.62 -5.02
C SER A 199 3.77 -17.13 -4.99
N VAL A 200 5.06 -16.82 -4.88
CA VAL A 200 5.56 -15.45 -4.94
C VAL A 200 6.54 -15.36 -6.09
N GLN A 201 6.34 -14.37 -6.95
CA GLN A 201 7.24 -14.11 -8.06
C GLN A 201 7.46 -12.60 -8.25
N PRO A 202 8.55 -12.20 -8.91
CA PRO A 202 8.81 -10.79 -9.23
C PRO A 202 7.67 -10.17 -10.05
N ALA A 203 7.37 -8.89 -9.83
CA ALA A 203 6.38 -8.16 -10.64
C ALA A 203 6.70 -8.21 -12.13
N ILE A 204 7.98 -8.13 -12.51
CA ILE A 204 8.43 -8.26 -13.90
C ILE A 204 8.19 -9.65 -14.48
N ASN A 205 8.02 -10.69 -13.66
CA ASN A 205 7.76 -12.07 -14.09
C ASN A 205 6.28 -12.40 -14.14
N VAL A 206 5.41 -11.49 -13.69
CA VAL A 206 3.97 -11.64 -13.85
C VAL A 206 3.61 -11.58 -15.33
N ARG A 207 2.88 -12.59 -15.81
CA ARG A 207 2.48 -12.75 -17.20
C ARG A 207 0.96 -12.64 -17.33
N ARG A 208 0.51 -12.34 -18.54
CA ARG A 208 -0.91 -12.45 -18.89
C ARG A 208 -1.36 -13.89 -18.63
N GLY A 209 -2.46 -14.06 -17.89
CA GLY A 209 -2.94 -15.38 -17.49
C GLY A 209 -2.75 -15.68 -16.01
N ASP A 210 -1.71 -15.12 -15.39
CA ASP A 210 -1.46 -15.25 -13.96
C ASP A 210 -2.66 -14.73 -13.15
N ARG A 211 -2.79 -15.22 -11.93
CA ARG A 211 -3.95 -14.95 -11.09
C ARG A 211 -3.56 -14.29 -9.79
N LEU A 212 -3.96 -13.04 -9.63
CA LEU A 212 -3.72 -12.28 -8.41
C LEU A 212 -4.89 -12.41 -7.45
N ALA A 213 -4.62 -12.49 -6.16
CA ALA A 213 -5.63 -12.66 -5.14
C ALA A 213 -6.20 -11.32 -4.63
N LEU A 214 -7.50 -11.34 -4.34
CA LEU A 214 -8.30 -10.28 -3.75
C LEU A 214 -8.90 -10.81 -2.44
N ALA A 215 -8.71 -10.09 -1.35
CA ALA A 215 -9.32 -10.43 -0.07
C ALA A 215 -10.86 -10.31 -0.14
N LEU A 216 -11.58 -11.27 0.45
CA LEU A 216 -13.03 -11.20 0.65
C LEU A 216 -13.40 -11.37 2.12
N GLY A 217 -14.60 -10.90 2.45
CA GLY A 217 -15.13 -11.00 3.81
C GLY A 217 -14.66 -9.85 4.71
N LYS A 218 -15.29 -9.74 5.87
CA LYS A 218 -15.00 -8.67 6.83
C LYS A 218 -13.78 -9.08 7.67
N PRO A 219 -12.71 -8.26 7.76
CA PRO A 219 -11.63 -8.52 8.70
C PRO A 219 -12.16 -8.49 10.15
N ARG A 220 -11.50 -9.23 11.05
CA ARG A 220 -11.82 -9.19 12.48
C ARG A 220 -11.44 -7.81 13.04
N LEU A 221 -12.43 -6.98 13.31
CA LEU A 221 -12.30 -5.59 13.76
C LEU A 221 -13.24 -5.33 14.94
N CYS A 222 -12.88 -4.37 15.79
CA CYS A 222 -13.80 -3.85 16.82
C CYS A 222 -15.10 -3.36 16.18
N ALA A 223 -16.22 -3.58 16.87
CA ALA A 223 -17.52 -3.10 16.42
C ALA A 223 -17.57 -1.57 16.43
N ALA A 224 -18.19 -0.97 15.40
CA ALA A 224 -18.42 0.47 15.36
C ALA A 224 -19.34 0.90 16.52
N ARG A 225 -18.94 1.95 17.25
CA ARG A 225 -19.71 2.53 18.37
C ARG A 225 -20.35 3.85 17.96
N PRO A 226 -21.45 4.29 18.61
CA PRO A 226 -21.97 5.65 18.46
C PRO A 226 -20.88 6.69 18.67
N ILE A 227 -20.88 7.75 17.85
CA ILE A 227 -19.82 8.75 17.87
C ILE A 227 -20.21 9.86 18.83
N ASN A 228 -19.38 10.08 19.83
CA ASN A 228 -19.52 11.21 20.74
C ASN A 228 -18.75 12.41 20.19
N LEU A 229 -19.46 13.49 19.87
CA LEU A 229 -18.85 14.68 19.29
C LEU A 229 -17.96 15.44 20.29
N LEU A 230 -18.26 15.41 21.59
CA LEU A 230 -17.60 16.28 22.58
C LEU A 230 -16.07 16.11 22.63
N PRO A 231 -15.49 14.90 22.72
CA PRO A 231 -14.03 14.75 22.74
C PRO A 231 -13.33 15.35 21.52
N HIS A 232 -13.99 15.37 20.36
CA HIS A 232 -13.45 15.97 19.13
C HIS A 232 -13.52 17.50 19.13
N LEU A 233 -14.35 18.09 19.99
CA LEU A 233 -14.58 19.53 20.05
C LEU A 233 -13.77 20.24 21.15
N THR A 234 -13.07 19.51 22.02
CA THR A 234 -12.30 20.10 23.15
C THR A 234 -11.31 21.17 22.69
N ASN A 235 -10.58 20.91 21.59
CA ASN A 235 -9.57 21.81 21.01
C ASN A 235 -10.02 22.43 19.67
N HIS A 236 -11.30 22.25 19.30
CA HIS A 236 -11.81 22.75 18.03
C HIS A 236 -12.38 24.17 18.21
N PRO A 237 -12.23 25.09 17.23
CA PRO A 237 -12.77 26.46 17.32
C PRO A 237 -14.28 26.53 17.62
N LEU A 238 -15.03 25.51 17.21
CA LEU A 238 -16.46 25.37 17.50
C LEU A 238 -16.77 25.39 19.01
N ARG A 239 -15.82 25.02 19.89
CA ARG A 239 -15.97 25.11 21.35
C ARG A 239 -16.44 26.49 21.83
N TYR A 240 -15.94 27.54 21.20
CA TYR A 240 -16.23 28.92 21.57
C TYR A 240 -17.45 29.49 20.86
N GLN A 241 -17.94 28.81 19.81
CA GLN A 241 -19.04 29.26 18.95
C GLN A 241 -20.34 28.50 19.22
N ALA A 242 -20.25 27.28 19.77
CA ALA A 242 -21.40 26.42 19.99
C ALA A 242 -21.99 26.56 21.39
N TRP A 243 -23.28 26.28 21.44
CA TRP A 243 -24.09 26.07 22.64
C TRP A 243 -24.47 24.60 22.73
N ILE A 244 -24.73 24.15 23.94
CA ILE A 244 -25.21 22.81 24.24
C ILE A 244 -26.50 22.91 25.04
N ARG A 245 -27.43 21.99 24.78
CA ARG A 245 -28.66 21.82 25.55
C ARG A 245 -29.04 20.35 25.67
N PRO A 246 -29.75 19.93 26.72
CA PRO A 246 -30.47 18.69 26.73
C PRO A 246 -31.79 18.79 25.94
N ARG A 247 -32.27 17.64 25.46
CA ARG A 247 -33.61 17.46 24.91
C ARG A 247 -34.70 17.63 25.97
N ASN A 248 -34.45 17.13 27.18
CA ASN A 248 -35.30 17.37 28.35
C ASN A 248 -34.94 18.71 29.04
N ASN A 249 -35.62 19.07 30.13
CA ASN A 249 -35.39 20.32 30.87
C ASN A 249 -34.24 20.24 31.89
N ALA A 250 -33.29 19.31 31.75
CA ALA A 250 -32.32 19.04 32.82
C ALA A 250 -31.45 20.25 33.23
N PHE A 251 -31.12 21.17 32.31
CA PHE A 251 -30.37 22.37 32.67
C PHE A 251 -31.21 23.39 33.47
N LYS A 252 -32.55 23.34 33.37
CA LYS A 252 -33.46 24.16 34.18
C LYS A 252 -33.39 23.84 35.67
N HIS A 253 -33.00 22.61 36.00
CA HIS A 253 -32.96 22.08 37.36
C HIS A 253 -31.54 22.00 37.94
N LEU A 254 -30.55 22.65 37.31
CA LEU A 254 -29.20 22.70 37.88
C LEU A 254 -29.19 23.41 39.24
N PRO A 255 -28.47 22.86 40.24
CA PRO A 255 -28.40 23.49 41.56
C PRO A 255 -27.83 24.91 41.49
N PRO A 256 -28.38 25.88 42.25
CA PRO A 256 -27.81 27.23 42.35
C PRO A 256 -26.32 27.23 42.73
N ALA A 257 -25.91 26.31 43.60
CA ALA A 257 -24.51 26.11 43.98
C ALA A 257 -23.62 25.83 42.76
N THR A 258 -24.04 24.95 41.84
CA THR A 258 -23.32 24.65 40.59
C THR A 258 -23.16 25.91 39.74
N LEU A 259 -24.21 26.74 39.63
CA LEU A 259 -24.18 27.96 38.81
C LEU A 259 -23.24 29.02 39.38
N ARG A 260 -23.13 29.13 40.71
CA ARG A 260 -22.20 30.05 41.39
C ARG A 260 -20.73 29.71 41.13
N THR A 261 -20.42 28.45 40.80
CA THR A 261 -19.04 28.07 40.44
C THR A 261 -18.58 28.60 39.09
N ILE A 262 -19.49 29.05 38.21
CA ILE A 262 -19.17 29.46 36.84
C ILE A 262 -18.55 30.87 36.86
N PRO A 263 -17.29 31.05 36.41
CA PRO A 263 -16.67 32.37 36.34
C PRO A 263 -17.44 33.33 35.41
N ARG A 264 -17.58 34.59 35.84
CA ARG A 264 -18.21 35.65 35.02
C ARG A 264 -17.49 35.88 33.69
N THR A 265 -16.21 35.57 33.62
CA THR A 265 -15.39 35.59 32.39
C THR A 265 -15.84 34.54 31.36
N LEU A 266 -16.38 33.39 31.80
CA LEU A 266 -16.93 32.36 30.91
C LEU A 266 -18.39 32.64 30.51
N MET A 267 -19.19 33.19 31.44
CA MET A 267 -20.58 33.57 31.21
C MET A 267 -21.00 34.68 32.17
N LYS A 268 -21.39 35.85 31.65
CA LYS A 268 -21.76 37.03 32.44
C LYS A 268 -22.91 36.75 33.42
N TYR A 269 -23.91 35.97 32.98
CA TYR A 269 -25.12 35.66 33.76
C TYR A 269 -25.39 34.15 33.83
N PRO A 270 -24.72 33.39 34.73
CA PRO A 270 -24.87 31.94 34.82
C PRO A 270 -26.30 31.44 35.08
N TYR A 271 -27.14 32.26 35.74
CA TYR A 271 -28.53 31.91 36.05
C TYR A 271 -29.40 31.74 34.78
N GLU A 272 -29.05 32.39 33.66
CA GLU A 272 -29.75 32.25 32.38
C GLU A 272 -29.80 30.79 31.86
N ILE A 273 -28.87 29.94 32.30
CA ILE A 273 -28.86 28.52 31.96
C ILE A 273 -30.17 27.85 32.40
N ARG A 274 -30.72 28.23 33.57
CA ARG A 274 -31.97 27.65 34.08
C ARG A 274 -33.20 28.13 33.31
N HIS A 275 -33.16 29.33 32.77
CA HIS A 275 -34.25 29.88 31.96
C HIS A 275 -34.25 29.28 30.54
N THR A 276 -33.07 29.29 29.91
CA THR A 276 -32.91 28.90 28.50
C THR A 276 -32.78 27.39 28.29
N ASN A 277 -32.50 26.63 29.34
CA ASN A 277 -32.15 25.21 29.28
C ASN A 277 -30.94 24.94 28.34
N ALA A 278 -30.03 25.91 28.24
CA ALA A 278 -28.87 25.86 27.37
C ALA A 278 -27.68 26.60 27.99
N MET A 279 -26.47 26.23 27.61
CA MET A 279 -25.26 26.93 28.03
C MET A 279 -24.24 26.96 26.89
N PRO A 280 -23.28 27.90 26.90
CA PRO A 280 -22.13 27.84 25.98
C PRO A 280 -21.37 26.52 26.17
N LEU A 281 -20.89 25.91 25.07
CA LEU A 281 -20.17 24.64 25.13
C LEU A 281 -18.89 24.71 25.99
N ARG A 282 -18.22 25.87 26.02
CA ARG A 282 -17.09 26.11 26.92
C ARG A 282 -17.44 26.02 28.41
N VAL A 283 -18.65 26.47 28.80
CA VAL A 283 -19.14 26.39 30.19
C VAL A 283 -19.44 24.93 30.56
N TYR A 284 -20.01 24.17 29.62
CA TYR A 284 -20.21 22.74 29.81
C TYR A 284 -18.90 21.99 30.08
N TYR A 285 -17.82 22.28 29.34
CA TYR A 285 -16.51 21.68 29.63
C TYR A 285 -15.98 22.04 31.01
N TYR A 286 -16.09 23.31 31.40
CA TYR A 286 -15.69 23.78 32.73
C TYR A 286 -16.41 23.02 33.85
N LEU A 287 -17.75 22.92 33.78
CA LEU A 287 -18.55 22.21 34.78
C LEU A 287 -18.25 20.70 34.80
N LYS A 288 -17.97 20.12 33.63
CA LYS A 288 -17.59 18.70 33.53
C LYS A 288 -16.24 18.43 34.18
N GLU A 289 -15.26 19.32 33.99
CA GLU A 289 -13.94 19.22 34.64
C GLU A 289 -14.03 19.35 36.16
N LYS A 290 -14.94 20.20 36.67
CA LYS A 290 -15.24 20.32 38.10
C LYS A 290 -16.10 19.18 38.67
N GLN A 291 -16.50 18.22 37.83
CA GLN A 291 -17.37 17.09 38.19
C GLN A 291 -18.74 17.49 38.79
N THR A 292 -19.18 18.73 38.57
CA THR A 292 -20.45 19.27 39.11
C THR A 292 -21.63 19.04 38.17
N LEU A 293 -21.41 18.36 37.04
CA LEU A 293 -22.42 18.10 36.01
C LEU A 293 -22.56 16.60 35.71
N ALA A 294 -23.61 15.97 36.24
CA ALA A 294 -23.96 14.58 35.99
C ALA A 294 -25.17 14.49 35.03
N LEU A 295 -24.93 14.45 33.71
CA LEU A 295 -26.00 14.28 32.72
C LEU A 295 -25.70 13.18 31.70
N PRO A 296 -26.71 12.36 31.33
CA PRO A 296 -26.57 11.41 30.24
C PRO A 296 -26.29 12.13 28.91
N ARG A 297 -25.14 11.83 28.31
CA ARG A 297 -24.71 12.43 27.03
C ARG A 297 -25.69 12.17 25.88
N GLN A 298 -26.49 11.11 25.98
CA GLN A 298 -27.44 10.66 24.96
C GLN A 298 -28.56 11.67 24.67
N HIS A 299 -28.84 12.60 25.60
CA HIS A 299 -29.89 13.60 25.45
C HIS A 299 -29.37 14.98 25.02
N LEU A 300 -28.05 15.14 24.82
CA LEU A 300 -27.46 16.44 24.54
C LEU A 300 -27.45 16.75 23.03
N GLN A 301 -27.61 18.03 22.71
CA GLN A 301 -27.62 18.57 21.36
C GLN A 301 -26.77 19.84 21.28
N LEU A 302 -26.09 20.03 20.15
CA LEU A 302 -25.27 21.18 19.82
C LEU A 302 -25.96 22.10 18.81
N PHE A 303 -25.74 23.40 18.94
CA PHE A 303 -26.21 24.42 18.01
C PHE A 303 -25.36 25.69 18.09
N THR A 304 -25.53 26.65 17.17
CA THR A 304 -24.70 27.88 17.12
C THR A 304 -25.50 29.19 17.06
N VAL A 305 -26.81 29.15 16.85
CA VAL A 305 -27.65 30.34 16.67
C VAL A 305 -28.70 30.43 17.78
N LYS A 306 -28.88 31.62 18.37
CA LYS A 306 -29.99 31.91 19.29
C LYS A 306 -31.28 32.19 18.48
N GLY A 307 -32.43 31.63 18.86
CA GLY A 307 -33.70 31.77 18.13
C GLY A 307 -34.24 30.42 17.64
N THR A 308 -34.20 30.17 16.32
CA THR A 308 -34.63 28.91 15.68
C THR A 308 -33.44 28.05 15.20
N PRO A 309 -32.65 27.47 16.12
CA PRO A 309 -31.47 26.69 15.75
C PRO A 309 -31.81 25.35 15.09
N THR A 310 -30.89 24.90 14.23
CA THR A 310 -30.81 23.51 13.81
C THR A 310 -29.93 22.74 14.79
N TYR A 311 -30.52 21.79 15.51
CA TYR A 311 -29.82 20.98 16.49
C TYR A 311 -29.06 19.82 15.84
N CYS A 312 -27.85 19.56 16.32
CA CYS A 312 -27.06 18.37 16.01
C CYS A 312 -26.98 17.48 17.26
N PRO A 313 -27.30 16.18 17.21
CA PRO A 313 -27.14 15.30 18.37
C PRO A 313 -25.66 15.20 18.77
N VAL A 314 -25.38 15.19 20.08
CA VAL A 314 -24.02 15.00 20.62
C VAL A 314 -23.52 13.57 20.44
N ILE A 315 -24.42 12.60 20.53
CA ILE A 315 -24.15 11.20 20.20
C ILE A 315 -24.75 10.92 18.83
N TRP A 316 -23.90 10.79 17.81
CA TRP A 316 -24.34 10.36 16.49
C TRP A 316 -24.55 8.84 16.48
N PRO A 317 -25.79 8.36 16.27
CA PRO A 317 -26.05 6.93 16.30
C PRO A 317 -25.47 6.26 15.04
N MET A 318 -24.98 5.04 15.18
CA MET A 318 -24.39 4.25 14.09
C MET A 318 -25.35 3.17 13.58
N THR A 319 -26.60 3.56 13.32
CA THR A 319 -27.66 2.67 12.83
C THR A 319 -27.61 2.50 11.32
N ALA A 320 -28.38 1.55 10.78
CA ALA A 320 -28.54 1.40 9.33
C ALA A 320 -29.06 2.69 8.68
N GLU A 321 -29.97 3.40 9.33
CA GLU A 321 -30.56 4.66 8.85
C GLU A 321 -29.53 5.80 8.74
N THR A 322 -28.71 6.02 9.78
CA THR A 322 -27.68 7.07 9.71
C THR A 322 -26.57 6.71 8.74
N CYS A 323 -26.22 5.43 8.62
CA CYS A 323 -25.31 4.97 7.57
C CYS A 323 -25.87 5.21 6.17
N ARG A 324 -27.18 5.02 5.95
CA ARG A 324 -27.84 5.33 4.67
C ARG A 324 -27.84 6.82 4.37
N LEU A 325 -28.07 7.67 5.38
CA LEU A 325 -27.95 9.13 5.25
C LEU A 325 -26.52 9.55 4.85
N ILE A 326 -25.50 8.95 5.46
CA ILE A 326 -24.10 9.15 5.05
C ILE A 326 -23.90 8.71 3.59
N GLY A 327 -24.50 7.60 3.17
CA GLY A 327 -24.47 7.14 1.79
C GLY A 327 -25.03 8.17 0.81
N TYR A 328 -26.20 8.74 1.12
CA TYR A 328 -26.80 9.83 0.31
C TYR A 328 -25.91 11.08 0.26
N TYR A 329 -25.22 11.40 1.36
CA TYR A 329 -24.29 12.53 1.36
C TYR A 329 -23.10 12.27 0.42
N LEU A 330 -22.56 11.05 0.46
CA LEU A 330 -21.44 10.67 -0.39
C LEU A 330 -21.83 10.60 -1.87
N SER A 331 -23.09 10.32 -2.22
CA SER A 331 -23.53 10.43 -3.62
C SER A 331 -23.92 11.88 -3.98
N GLU A 332 -25.02 12.36 -3.42
CA GLU A 332 -25.72 13.57 -3.85
C GLU A 332 -25.44 14.80 -2.96
N GLY A 333 -24.63 14.61 -1.92
CA GLY A 333 -24.36 15.63 -0.93
C GLY A 333 -23.18 16.53 -1.24
N TRP A 334 -23.22 17.75 -0.71
CA TRP A 334 -22.08 18.67 -0.65
C TRP A 334 -22.08 19.45 0.66
N LEU A 335 -20.92 20.02 0.99
CA LEU A 335 -20.77 20.98 2.07
C LEU A 335 -20.22 22.28 1.50
N SER A 336 -20.94 23.38 1.72
CA SER A 336 -20.53 24.71 1.28
C SER A 336 -20.64 25.73 2.42
N GLN A 337 -20.00 26.88 2.24
CA GLN A 337 -20.19 28.04 3.08
C GLN A 337 -20.88 29.13 2.26
N ASP A 338 -21.87 29.80 2.85
CA ASP A 338 -22.48 30.99 2.28
C ASP A 338 -22.45 32.14 3.29
N THR A 339 -22.58 33.36 2.78
CA THR A 339 -22.67 34.56 3.60
C THR A 339 -24.16 34.89 3.78
N GLY A 340 -24.62 34.86 5.03
CA GLY A 340 -25.97 35.27 5.40
C GLY A 340 -26.13 36.80 5.46
N ARG A 341 -27.33 37.25 5.83
CA ARG A 341 -27.59 38.66 6.17
C ARG A 341 -26.61 39.11 7.26
N GLN A 342 -26.08 40.34 7.16
CA GLN A 342 -25.07 40.92 8.07
C GLN A 342 -23.69 40.21 8.04
N GLY A 343 -23.29 39.60 6.92
CA GLY A 343 -21.94 39.06 6.77
C GLY A 343 -21.65 37.76 7.51
N LYS A 344 -22.64 37.16 8.19
CA LYS A 344 -22.44 35.93 8.98
C LYS A 344 -22.22 34.71 8.07
N ILE A 345 -21.07 34.06 8.19
CA ILE A 345 -20.74 32.82 7.47
C ILE A 345 -21.58 31.67 8.03
N ARG A 346 -22.24 30.91 7.14
CA ARG A 346 -23.05 29.75 7.50
C ARG A 346 -22.56 28.51 6.76
N ASP A 347 -22.36 27.43 7.50
CA ASP A 347 -22.09 26.13 6.91
C ASP A 347 -23.41 25.48 6.46
N ARG A 348 -23.41 24.98 5.23
CA ARG A 348 -24.55 24.36 4.54
C ARG A 348 -24.19 22.93 4.18
N ILE A 349 -25.03 21.98 4.59
CA ILE A 349 -24.99 20.62 4.07
C ILE A 349 -26.16 20.48 3.13
N GLY A 350 -25.89 20.21 1.86
CA GLY A 350 -26.91 20.07 0.84
C GLY A 350 -26.99 18.66 0.31
N PHE A 351 -28.15 18.28 -0.20
CA PHE A 351 -28.39 17.12 -1.07
C PHE A 351 -29.15 17.59 -2.30
N ALA A 352 -28.83 17.09 -3.48
CA ALA A 352 -29.47 17.46 -4.74
C ALA A 352 -29.94 16.21 -5.44
N PHE A 353 -31.21 16.18 -5.81
CA PHE A 353 -31.80 15.06 -6.54
C PHE A 353 -32.55 15.58 -7.75
N HIS A 354 -32.74 14.75 -8.76
CA HIS A 354 -33.69 15.08 -9.81
C HIS A 354 -35.12 15.05 -9.24
N LYS A 355 -36.01 15.96 -9.66
CA LYS A 355 -37.37 16.10 -9.09
C LYS A 355 -38.25 14.84 -9.19
N LYS A 356 -37.89 13.90 -10.08
CA LYS A 356 -38.56 12.61 -10.26
C LYS A 356 -38.14 11.55 -9.24
N GLU A 357 -37.04 11.75 -8.52
CA GLU A 357 -36.48 10.82 -7.52
C GLU A 357 -37.14 10.99 -6.15
N ARG A 358 -38.49 11.06 -6.17
CA ARG A 358 -39.32 11.37 -4.99
C ARG A 358 -39.07 10.44 -3.80
N GLU A 359 -38.76 9.18 -4.07
CA GLU A 359 -38.46 8.17 -3.04
C GLU A 359 -37.21 8.54 -2.21
N TYR A 360 -36.13 8.98 -2.87
CA TYR A 360 -34.88 9.31 -2.20
C TYR A 360 -34.97 10.65 -1.48
N ILE A 361 -35.65 11.63 -2.09
CA ILE A 361 -35.98 12.92 -1.45
C ILE A 361 -36.76 12.67 -0.16
N ALA A 362 -37.80 11.83 -0.21
CA ALA A 362 -38.62 11.49 0.95
C ALA A 362 -37.84 10.71 2.02
N ASP A 363 -36.94 9.80 1.64
CA ASP A 363 -36.09 9.08 2.60
C ASP A 363 -35.11 10.03 3.31
N VAL A 364 -34.41 10.91 2.59
CA VAL A 364 -33.51 11.90 3.22
C VAL A 364 -34.29 12.83 4.15
N HIS A 365 -35.45 13.34 3.73
CA HIS A 365 -36.34 14.13 4.58
C HIS A 365 -36.72 13.38 5.88
N ARG A 366 -37.15 12.13 5.75
CA ARG A 366 -37.51 11.28 6.89
C ARG A 366 -36.32 11.04 7.82
N LEU A 367 -35.15 10.71 7.28
CA LEU A 367 -33.93 10.44 8.04
C LEU A 367 -33.48 11.67 8.85
N LEU A 368 -33.47 12.86 8.22
CA LEU A 368 -33.16 14.11 8.91
C LEU A 368 -34.21 14.45 9.97
N SER A 369 -35.49 14.28 9.67
CA SER A 369 -36.60 14.53 10.61
C SER A 369 -36.53 13.62 11.84
N ARG A 370 -36.26 12.32 11.66
CA ARG A 370 -36.09 11.38 12.78
C ARG A 370 -34.91 11.73 13.69
N LEU A 371 -33.86 12.34 13.14
CA LEU A 371 -32.73 12.85 13.92
C LEU A 371 -33.04 14.18 14.63
N GLY A 372 -34.18 14.80 14.32
CA GLY A 372 -34.56 16.13 14.80
C GLY A 372 -33.75 17.25 14.12
N ILE A 373 -33.24 17.00 12.91
CA ILE A 373 -32.43 17.95 12.15
C ILE A 373 -33.36 18.76 11.23
N LYS A 374 -33.54 20.03 11.58
CA LYS A 374 -34.27 21.00 10.74
C LYS A 374 -33.57 21.17 9.39
N HIS A 375 -34.36 21.21 8.32
CA HIS A 375 -33.88 21.34 6.96
C HIS A 375 -34.96 21.94 6.06
N ASP A 376 -34.53 22.57 4.97
CA ASP A 376 -35.41 23.17 3.98
C ASP A 376 -35.38 22.32 2.70
N ILE A 377 -36.54 22.15 2.06
CA ILE A 377 -36.67 21.47 0.78
C ILE A 377 -37.16 22.48 -0.25
N SER A 378 -36.43 22.64 -1.34
CA SER A 378 -36.81 23.54 -2.42
C SER A 378 -36.59 22.87 -3.77
N THR A 379 -37.50 23.08 -4.71
CA THR A 379 -37.37 22.59 -6.08
C THR A 379 -37.23 23.77 -7.02
N ARG A 380 -36.19 23.76 -7.86
CA ARG A 380 -36.00 24.76 -8.92
C ARG A 380 -35.65 24.01 -10.21
N ALA A 381 -36.37 24.31 -11.30
CA ALA A 381 -36.27 23.61 -12.57
C ALA A 381 -36.45 22.09 -12.41
N GLN A 382 -35.40 21.30 -12.67
CA GLN A 382 -35.43 19.83 -12.60
C GLN A 382 -34.77 19.28 -11.33
N VAL A 383 -34.26 20.13 -10.44
CA VAL A 383 -33.50 19.72 -9.25
C VAL A 383 -34.24 20.08 -7.97
N THR A 384 -34.38 19.11 -7.08
CA THR A 384 -34.86 19.31 -5.70
C THR A 384 -33.65 19.29 -4.77
N LYS A 385 -33.48 20.37 -4.00
CA LYS A 385 -32.42 20.51 -3.00
C LYS A 385 -32.98 20.38 -1.60
N ILE A 386 -32.29 19.61 -0.76
CA ILE A 386 -32.50 19.54 0.68
C ILE A 386 -31.30 20.23 1.34
N LEU A 387 -31.54 21.27 2.13
CA LEU A 387 -30.49 22.09 2.73
C LEU A 387 -30.59 22.09 4.26
N VAL A 388 -29.48 21.77 4.91
CA VAL A 388 -29.31 21.83 6.37
C VAL A 388 -28.34 22.95 6.73
N SER A 389 -28.82 23.89 7.54
CA SER A 389 -28.02 24.98 8.10
C SER A 389 -27.52 24.61 9.50
N SER A 390 -26.37 23.94 9.61
CA SER A 390 -25.83 23.55 10.92
C SER A 390 -24.30 23.40 10.92
N ARG A 391 -23.61 24.29 11.62
CA ARG A 391 -22.15 24.24 11.78
C ARG A 391 -21.67 23.04 12.61
N PRO A 392 -22.33 22.62 13.71
CA PRO A 392 -21.96 21.38 14.39
C PRO A 392 -22.11 20.13 13.51
N LEU A 393 -23.17 20.06 12.70
CA LEU A 393 -23.35 18.93 11.78
C LEU A 393 -22.32 18.96 10.64
N ALA A 394 -21.95 20.15 10.17
CA ALA A 394 -20.90 20.32 9.16
C ALA A 394 -19.54 19.84 9.68
N VAL A 395 -19.20 20.19 10.92
CA VAL A 395 -18.00 19.67 11.61
C VAL A 395 -18.07 18.16 11.79
N LEU A 396 -19.23 17.60 12.14
CA LEU A 396 -19.40 16.14 12.19
C LEU A 396 -19.07 15.49 10.85
N PHE A 397 -19.63 15.98 9.74
CA PHE A 397 -19.44 15.37 8.42
C PHE A 397 -18.02 15.57 7.89
N ARG A 398 -17.47 16.79 8.03
CA ARG A 398 -16.16 17.17 7.48
C ARG A 398 -14.99 16.70 8.32
N ASP A 399 -15.05 16.89 9.64
CA ASP A 399 -13.86 16.80 10.50
C ASP A 399 -13.84 15.52 11.35
N ILE A 400 -15.02 14.99 11.71
CA ILE A 400 -15.13 13.80 12.58
C ILE A 400 -15.36 12.53 11.75
N LEU A 401 -16.32 12.56 10.83
CA LEU A 401 -16.61 11.47 9.90
C LEU A 401 -15.68 11.49 8.68
N GLU A 402 -15.06 12.63 8.40
CA GLU A 402 -14.11 12.84 7.32
C GLU A 402 -14.66 12.47 5.93
N LEU A 403 -15.91 12.81 5.65
CA LEU A 403 -16.62 12.39 4.44
C LEU A 403 -16.20 13.16 3.18
N GLY A 404 -15.34 14.17 3.31
CA GLY A 404 -15.08 15.17 2.27
C GLY A 404 -16.17 16.26 2.24
N THR A 405 -16.07 17.18 1.28
CA THR A 405 -16.97 18.34 1.12
C THR A 405 -17.52 18.47 -0.30
N ASN A 406 -16.84 17.91 -1.30
CA ASN A 406 -17.23 17.93 -2.71
C ASN A 406 -16.92 16.58 -3.39
N SER A 407 -17.36 16.41 -4.63
CA SER A 407 -17.21 15.15 -5.38
C SER A 407 -15.76 14.61 -5.43
N ASN A 408 -14.77 15.49 -5.42
CA ASN A 408 -13.37 15.13 -5.64
C ASN A 408 -12.64 14.65 -4.39
N ASN A 409 -13.08 15.05 -3.20
CA ASN A 409 -12.42 14.72 -1.93
C ASN A 409 -13.25 13.81 -1.04
N LYS A 410 -14.42 13.34 -1.51
CA LYS A 410 -15.25 12.39 -0.77
C LYS A 410 -14.51 11.11 -0.47
N GLN A 411 -14.79 10.49 0.66
CA GLN A 411 -14.27 9.17 1.05
C GLN A 411 -15.24 8.50 2.03
N LEU A 412 -15.16 7.18 2.14
CA LEU A 412 -15.94 6.46 3.15
C LEU A 412 -15.52 6.89 4.57
N PRO A 413 -16.45 6.89 5.54
CA PRO A 413 -16.06 7.15 6.93
C PRO A 413 -15.07 6.07 7.42
N PRO A 414 -14.11 6.41 8.29
CA PRO A 414 -13.06 5.47 8.74
C PRO A 414 -13.58 4.16 9.33
N PHE A 415 -14.76 4.16 9.95
CA PHE A 415 -15.36 2.97 10.56
C PHE A 415 -16.18 2.13 9.57
N ALA A 416 -16.24 2.46 8.27
CA ALA A 416 -17.14 1.80 7.32
C ALA A 416 -16.98 0.27 7.30
N LEU A 417 -15.76 -0.24 7.43
CA LEU A 417 -15.49 -1.68 7.51
C LEU A 417 -15.77 -2.28 8.90
N ASN A 418 -15.78 -1.48 9.97
CA ASN A 418 -16.16 -1.88 11.32
C ASN A 418 -17.67 -2.12 11.47
N LEU A 419 -18.48 -1.53 10.59
CA LEU A 419 -19.94 -1.62 10.64
C LEU A 419 -20.46 -3.08 10.58
N PRO A 420 -21.59 -3.38 11.25
CA PRO A 420 -22.28 -4.66 11.06
C PRO A 420 -22.78 -4.78 9.61
N LYS A 421 -23.05 -6.02 9.17
CA LYS A 421 -23.49 -6.31 7.80
C LYS A 421 -24.69 -5.44 7.38
N LYS A 422 -25.70 -5.30 8.24
CA LYS A 422 -26.90 -4.47 7.98
C LYS A 422 -26.56 -3.01 7.70
N SER A 423 -25.67 -2.40 8.48
CA SER A 423 -25.29 -0.99 8.30
C SER A 423 -24.36 -0.77 7.10
N ARG A 424 -23.46 -1.71 6.78
CA ARG A 424 -22.66 -1.66 5.54
C ARG A 424 -23.55 -1.67 4.29
N ARG A 425 -24.59 -2.52 4.32
CA ARG A 425 -25.59 -2.60 3.24
C ARG A 425 -26.38 -1.30 3.10
N ALA A 426 -26.77 -0.68 4.21
CA ALA A 426 -27.50 0.58 4.19
C ALA A 426 -26.63 1.76 3.73
N LEU A 427 -25.34 1.79 4.09
CA LEU A 427 -24.37 2.74 3.55
C LEU A 427 -24.25 2.63 2.02
N LEU A 428 -24.10 1.41 1.51
CA LEU A 428 -24.10 1.14 0.06
C LEU A 428 -25.44 1.52 -0.59
N GLN A 429 -26.57 1.29 0.09
CA GLN A 429 -27.89 1.66 -0.43
C GLN A 429 -27.98 3.17 -0.67
N GLY A 430 -27.53 4.00 0.28
CA GLY A 430 -27.50 5.45 0.09
C GLY A 430 -26.62 5.88 -1.08
N LEU A 431 -25.42 5.30 -1.20
CA LEU A 431 -24.49 5.56 -2.32
C LEU A 431 -25.10 5.21 -3.68
N PHE A 432 -25.61 3.99 -3.84
CA PHE A 432 -26.15 3.50 -5.11
C PHE A 432 -27.53 4.07 -5.45
N SER A 433 -28.28 4.55 -4.45
CA SER A 433 -29.55 5.24 -4.72
C SER A 433 -29.32 6.57 -5.44
N GLY A 434 -28.24 7.30 -5.12
CA GLY A 434 -27.84 8.51 -5.86
C GLY A 434 -27.17 8.19 -7.20
N ASP A 435 -25.85 7.95 -7.17
CA ASP A 435 -25.06 7.81 -8.41
C ASP A 435 -25.09 6.41 -9.04
N GLY A 436 -25.82 5.47 -8.45
CA GLY A 436 -25.87 4.10 -8.94
C GLY A 436 -26.83 3.94 -10.12
N THR A 437 -26.40 3.22 -11.15
CA THR A 437 -27.21 2.90 -12.33
C THR A 437 -27.45 1.39 -12.44
N VAL A 438 -28.58 1.04 -13.05
CA VAL A 438 -28.97 -0.33 -13.39
C VAL A 438 -29.09 -0.40 -14.90
N THR A 439 -28.21 -1.16 -15.56
CA THR A 439 -28.18 -1.22 -17.01
C THR A 439 -28.47 -2.64 -17.49
N PRO A 440 -29.62 -2.86 -18.15
CA PRO A 440 -29.90 -4.11 -18.86
C PRO A 440 -28.96 -4.27 -20.06
N VAL A 441 -28.51 -5.49 -20.32
CA VAL A 441 -27.64 -5.85 -21.45
C VAL A 441 -28.13 -7.14 -22.12
N ASN A 442 -27.59 -7.47 -23.29
CA ASN A 442 -27.94 -8.66 -24.09
C ASN A 442 -29.46 -8.78 -24.31
N GLN A 443 -30.09 -7.77 -24.94
CA GLN A 443 -31.55 -7.73 -25.18
C GLN A 443 -32.37 -7.93 -23.87
N ARG A 444 -31.91 -7.31 -22.77
CA ARG A 444 -32.53 -7.42 -21.42
C ARG A 444 -32.51 -8.85 -20.83
N LYS A 445 -31.65 -9.74 -21.32
CA LYS A 445 -31.43 -11.08 -20.73
C LYS A 445 -30.46 -11.05 -19.54
N ASN A 446 -29.72 -9.97 -19.35
CA ASN A 446 -28.81 -9.78 -18.22
C ASN A 446 -28.78 -8.30 -17.82
N LEU A 447 -28.14 -7.97 -16.70
CA LEU A 447 -27.97 -6.60 -16.23
C LEU A 447 -26.68 -6.42 -15.44
N TYR A 448 -26.27 -5.17 -15.24
CA TYR A 448 -25.21 -4.82 -14.30
C TYR A 448 -25.58 -3.59 -13.47
N PHE A 449 -24.94 -3.46 -12.31
CA PHE A 449 -24.93 -2.23 -11.53
C PHE A 449 -23.64 -1.47 -11.78
N GLU A 450 -23.71 -0.16 -11.87
CA GLU A 450 -22.54 0.69 -11.98
C GLU A 450 -22.65 1.89 -11.05
N TYR A 451 -21.53 2.26 -10.43
CA TYR A 451 -21.38 3.46 -9.61
C TYR A 451 -20.16 4.23 -10.12
N ALA A 452 -20.24 5.55 -10.25
CA ALA A 452 -19.15 6.38 -10.75
C ALA A 452 -18.81 7.49 -9.75
N THR A 453 -17.52 7.77 -9.57
CA THR A 453 -17.04 8.88 -8.73
C THR A 453 -15.73 9.44 -9.25
N THR A 454 -15.46 10.72 -9.03
CA THR A 454 -14.15 11.35 -9.32
C THR A 454 -13.15 11.20 -8.16
N SER A 455 -13.58 10.71 -6.99
CA SER A 455 -12.70 10.44 -5.86
C SER A 455 -12.15 9.01 -5.89
N LYS A 456 -10.82 8.88 -6.10
CA LYS A 456 -10.11 7.60 -6.02
C LYS A 456 -10.30 6.94 -4.65
N LEU A 457 -10.21 7.70 -3.57
CA LEU A 457 -10.34 7.15 -2.20
C LEU A 457 -11.74 6.63 -1.91
N LEU A 458 -12.79 7.32 -2.40
CA LEU A 458 -14.15 6.81 -2.30
C LEU A 458 -14.30 5.52 -3.12
N ALA A 459 -13.77 5.48 -4.34
CA ALA A 459 -13.86 4.31 -5.19
C ALA A 459 -13.19 3.07 -4.54
N GLU A 460 -11.95 3.21 -4.09
CA GLU A 460 -11.20 2.17 -3.37
C GLU A 460 -11.93 1.71 -2.10
N GLY A 461 -12.47 2.66 -1.33
CA GLY A 461 -13.28 2.37 -0.15
C GLY A 461 -14.54 1.55 -0.46
N ILE A 462 -15.29 1.93 -1.49
CA ILE A 462 -16.49 1.20 -1.93
C ILE A 462 -16.13 -0.21 -2.39
N VAL A 463 -15.03 -0.36 -3.12
CA VAL A 463 -14.53 -1.67 -3.54
C VAL A 463 -14.24 -2.57 -2.33
N MET A 464 -13.57 -2.06 -1.29
CA MET A 464 -13.35 -2.82 -0.05
C MET A 464 -14.66 -3.12 0.68
N LEU A 465 -15.57 -2.16 0.72
CA LEU A 465 -16.87 -2.33 1.37
C LEU A 465 -17.70 -3.43 0.67
N LEU A 466 -17.67 -3.49 -0.66
CA LEU A 466 -18.28 -4.55 -1.46
C LEU A 466 -17.60 -5.90 -1.25
N GLN A 467 -16.26 -5.97 -1.29
CA GLN A 467 -15.50 -7.20 -1.03
C GLN A 467 -15.75 -7.75 0.38
N SER A 468 -15.94 -6.87 1.36
CA SER A 468 -16.29 -7.25 2.73
C SER A 468 -17.68 -7.90 2.85
N LEU A 469 -18.52 -7.79 1.81
CA LEU A 469 -19.80 -8.47 1.64
C LEU A 469 -19.70 -9.66 0.67
N HIS A 470 -18.50 -10.11 0.31
CA HIS A 470 -18.23 -11.09 -0.73
C HIS A 470 -18.81 -10.67 -2.10
N ILE A 471 -18.64 -9.40 -2.47
CA ILE A 471 -18.91 -8.92 -3.82
C ILE A 471 -17.58 -8.57 -4.48
N VAL A 472 -17.36 -9.05 -5.69
CA VAL A 472 -16.17 -8.79 -6.52
C VAL A 472 -16.60 -7.84 -7.64
N PRO A 473 -16.46 -6.52 -7.46
CA PRO A 473 -16.73 -5.56 -8.52
C PRO A 473 -15.56 -5.48 -9.52
N ALA A 474 -15.86 -5.14 -10.77
CA ALA A 474 -14.88 -4.60 -11.70
C ALA A 474 -14.69 -3.10 -11.45
N THR A 475 -13.50 -2.58 -11.73
CA THR A 475 -13.17 -1.16 -11.68
C THR A 475 -12.72 -0.70 -13.06
N GLN A 476 -13.08 0.51 -13.46
CA GLN A 476 -12.62 1.11 -14.71
C GLN A 476 -12.36 2.59 -14.50
N THR A 477 -11.23 3.08 -14.98
CA THR A 477 -10.90 4.50 -15.00
C THR A 477 -11.25 5.05 -16.38
N LYS A 478 -12.05 6.11 -16.46
CA LYS A 478 -12.45 6.77 -17.72
C LYS A 478 -12.16 8.25 -17.67
N TRP A 479 -11.61 8.79 -18.76
CA TRP A 479 -11.53 10.24 -18.98
C TRP A 479 -12.81 10.69 -19.68
N MET A 480 -13.40 11.78 -19.22
CA MET A 480 -14.55 12.40 -19.89
C MET A 480 -14.08 13.66 -20.62
N ASN A 481 -14.62 13.92 -21.83
CA ASN A 481 -14.17 14.99 -22.74
C ASN A 481 -14.07 16.39 -22.12
N LYS A 482 -14.78 16.67 -21.02
CA LYS A 482 -14.81 17.98 -20.34
C LYS A 482 -14.21 17.95 -18.92
N SER A 483 -13.61 16.85 -18.49
CA SER A 483 -13.13 16.67 -17.11
C SER A 483 -11.61 16.79 -17.02
N THR A 484 -11.12 17.57 -16.05
CA THR A 484 -9.69 17.67 -15.72
C THR A 484 -9.18 16.46 -14.92
N ARG A 485 -10.07 15.54 -14.56
CA ARG A 485 -9.77 14.35 -13.75
C ARG A 485 -10.52 13.12 -14.28
N PRO A 486 -9.95 11.91 -14.14
CA PRO A 486 -10.67 10.71 -14.51
C PRO A 486 -11.81 10.42 -13.52
N ALA A 487 -12.85 9.76 -14.03
CA ALA A 487 -13.89 9.13 -13.24
C ALA A 487 -13.56 7.65 -13.01
N TYR A 488 -13.82 7.16 -11.80
CA TYR A 488 -13.66 5.78 -11.39
C TYR A 488 -15.02 5.10 -11.36
N HIS A 489 -15.24 4.16 -12.27
CA HIS A 489 -16.45 3.36 -12.39
C HIS A 489 -16.26 2.03 -11.65
N ILE A 490 -17.24 1.65 -10.85
CA ILE A 490 -17.31 0.38 -10.12
C ILE A 490 -18.50 -0.38 -10.68
N ARG A 491 -18.25 -1.51 -11.35
CA ARG A 491 -19.27 -2.30 -12.02
C ARG A 491 -19.47 -3.65 -11.34
N ILE A 492 -20.71 -4.02 -11.10
CA ILE A 492 -21.09 -5.28 -10.46
C ILE A 492 -21.92 -6.09 -11.45
N ASN A 493 -21.35 -7.22 -11.86
CA ASN A 493 -21.96 -8.15 -12.80
C ASN A 493 -22.27 -9.49 -12.12
N GLY A 494 -23.11 -10.29 -12.77
CA GLY A 494 -23.37 -11.68 -12.39
C GLY A 494 -24.59 -11.81 -11.47
N THR A 495 -25.48 -12.71 -11.85
CA THR A 495 -26.80 -12.93 -11.26
C THR A 495 -26.75 -13.11 -9.74
N ARG A 496 -25.77 -13.87 -9.23
CA ARG A 496 -25.58 -14.08 -7.78
C ARG A 496 -25.29 -12.79 -7.02
N GLN A 497 -24.38 -11.95 -7.54
CA GLN A 497 -23.98 -10.69 -6.89
C GLN A 497 -25.11 -9.67 -6.94
N ILE A 498 -25.78 -9.57 -8.09
CA ILE A 498 -26.91 -8.68 -8.32
C ILE A 498 -28.08 -9.07 -7.40
N ARG A 499 -28.42 -10.37 -7.32
CA ARG A 499 -29.46 -10.86 -6.40
C ARG A 499 -29.12 -10.53 -4.95
N GLN A 500 -27.85 -10.61 -4.56
CA GLN A 500 -27.40 -10.22 -3.22
C GLN A 500 -27.52 -8.71 -2.97
N LEU A 501 -27.53 -7.88 -4.00
CA LEU A 501 -27.51 -6.42 -3.91
C LEU A 501 -28.80 -5.75 -4.44
N ARG A 502 -29.85 -6.51 -4.77
CA ARG A 502 -31.10 -5.97 -5.33
C ARG A 502 -31.76 -4.88 -4.47
N TYR A 503 -31.55 -4.91 -3.15
CA TYR A 503 -32.08 -3.92 -2.20
C TYR A 503 -31.33 -2.58 -2.19
N LEU A 504 -30.23 -2.44 -2.95
CA LEU A 504 -29.44 -1.20 -2.97
C LEU A 504 -30.18 -0.02 -3.60
N PHE A 505 -31.20 -0.28 -4.40
CA PHE A 505 -31.97 0.73 -5.11
C PHE A 505 -33.38 0.86 -4.56
N GLY A 506 -34.04 1.97 -4.89
CA GLY A 506 -35.44 2.18 -4.55
C GLY A 506 -36.39 1.19 -5.20
N ILE A 507 -37.61 1.10 -4.68
CA ILE A 507 -38.64 0.10 -5.03
C ILE A 507 -38.83 -0.03 -6.55
N LYS A 508 -38.86 1.12 -7.25
CA LYS A 508 -39.05 1.14 -8.72
C LYS A 508 -37.95 0.39 -9.47
N ARG A 509 -36.68 0.67 -9.13
CA ARG A 509 -35.53 0.01 -9.78
C ARG A 509 -35.40 -1.44 -9.30
N GLN A 510 -35.71 -1.71 -8.03
CA GLN A 510 -35.71 -3.06 -7.50
C GLN A 510 -36.71 -3.96 -8.25
N HIS A 511 -37.92 -3.48 -8.54
CA HIS A 511 -38.88 -4.24 -9.35
C HIS A 511 -38.34 -4.58 -10.74
N VAL A 512 -37.70 -3.62 -11.43
CA VAL A 512 -37.04 -3.87 -12.72
C VAL A 512 -35.96 -4.95 -12.59
N ILE A 513 -35.14 -4.89 -11.53
CA ILE A 513 -34.11 -5.89 -11.26
C ILE A 513 -34.74 -7.28 -11.07
N ASP A 514 -35.80 -7.38 -10.27
CA ASP A 514 -36.45 -8.65 -9.95
C ASP A 514 -37.09 -9.28 -11.20
N VAL A 515 -37.76 -8.49 -12.04
CA VAL A 515 -38.30 -8.95 -13.33
C VAL A 515 -37.20 -9.47 -14.26
N LEU A 516 -36.07 -8.76 -14.35
CA LEU A 516 -34.95 -9.18 -15.19
C LEU A 516 -34.23 -10.42 -14.64
N LEU A 517 -34.09 -10.54 -13.31
CA LEU A 517 -33.52 -11.70 -12.65
C LEU A 517 -34.39 -12.96 -12.83
N ALA A 518 -35.72 -12.81 -12.87
CA ALA A 518 -36.64 -13.93 -13.11
C ALA A 518 -36.51 -14.50 -14.54
N LYS A 519 -36.20 -13.64 -15.52
CA LYS A 519 -35.99 -14.04 -16.93
C LYS A 519 -34.62 -14.67 -17.20
N ALA A 520 -33.68 -14.58 -16.26
CA ALA A 520 -32.33 -15.12 -16.43
C ALA A 520 -32.32 -16.66 -16.30
N GLN A 521 -32.51 -17.37 -17.41
CA GLN A 521 -32.65 -18.83 -17.47
C GLN A 521 -31.41 -19.63 -17.02
N ARG A 522 -30.20 -19.05 -16.99
CA ARG A 522 -28.95 -19.74 -16.59
C ARG A 522 -28.06 -18.86 -15.71
N ASN A 523 -27.53 -19.45 -14.63
CA ASN A 523 -26.54 -18.80 -13.76
C ASN A 523 -25.15 -18.96 -14.37
N ILE A 524 -24.76 -18.05 -15.27
CA ILE A 524 -23.46 -18.09 -15.94
C ILE A 524 -22.35 -17.73 -14.94
N ALA A 525 -21.33 -18.57 -14.86
CA ALA A 525 -20.17 -18.30 -14.01
C ALA A 525 -19.44 -17.02 -14.48
N PRO A 526 -19.03 -16.12 -13.57
CA PRO A 526 -18.34 -14.90 -13.94
C PRO A 526 -16.98 -15.22 -14.58
N THR A 527 -16.72 -14.66 -15.76
CA THR A 527 -15.50 -14.94 -16.55
C THR A 527 -14.28 -14.10 -16.14
N GLY A 528 -14.46 -13.13 -15.25
CA GLY A 528 -13.44 -12.16 -14.83
C GLY A 528 -12.71 -12.50 -13.54
N TYR A 529 -13.24 -13.43 -12.74
CA TYR A 529 -12.64 -13.86 -11.48
C TYR A 529 -13.08 -15.26 -11.11
N GLN A 530 -12.29 -15.93 -10.29
CA GLN A 530 -12.68 -17.17 -9.63
C GLN A 530 -12.78 -16.95 -8.13
N ARG A 531 -13.83 -17.47 -7.52
CA ARG A 531 -14.12 -17.26 -6.10
C ARG A 531 -13.72 -18.49 -5.29
N TYR A 532 -13.10 -18.24 -4.16
CA TYR A 532 -12.84 -19.20 -3.09
C TYR A 532 -13.63 -18.76 -1.85
N LYS A 533 -13.43 -19.43 -0.71
CA LYS A 533 -14.19 -19.15 0.52
C LYS A 533 -14.05 -17.69 0.99
N ASN A 534 -12.80 -17.27 1.21
CA ASN A 534 -12.46 -15.99 1.85
C ASN A 534 -11.61 -15.06 0.95
N PHE A 535 -11.41 -15.44 -0.31
CA PHE A 535 -10.73 -14.62 -1.31
C PHE A 535 -11.27 -14.93 -2.71
N ALA A 536 -10.91 -14.11 -3.68
CA ALA A 536 -11.12 -14.38 -5.10
C ALA A 536 -9.81 -14.13 -5.85
N THR A 537 -9.67 -14.72 -7.03
CA THR A 537 -8.54 -14.45 -7.92
C THR A 537 -9.00 -13.76 -9.18
N VAL A 538 -8.25 -12.77 -9.64
CA VAL A 538 -8.45 -12.08 -10.92
C VAL A 538 -7.29 -12.36 -11.85
N GLN A 539 -7.60 -12.56 -13.13
CA GLN A 539 -6.60 -12.85 -14.15
C GLN A 539 -5.87 -11.57 -14.56
N VAL A 540 -4.55 -11.63 -14.69
CA VAL A 540 -3.70 -10.60 -15.28
C VAL A 540 -3.98 -10.52 -16.77
N THR A 541 -4.24 -9.32 -17.27
CA THR A 541 -4.50 -9.06 -18.69
C THR A 541 -3.27 -8.59 -19.44
N ASN A 542 -2.49 -7.71 -18.82
CA ASN A 542 -1.23 -7.20 -19.35
C ASN A 542 -0.36 -6.66 -18.21
N THR A 543 0.92 -6.46 -18.52
CA THR A 543 1.90 -5.82 -17.65
C THR A 543 2.58 -4.73 -18.46
N GLU A 544 2.57 -3.50 -17.95
CA GLU A 544 3.23 -2.35 -18.57
C GLU A 544 4.53 -2.10 -17.82
N LEU A 545 5.65 -2.17 -18.52
CA LEU A 545 6.96 -1.83 -17.98
C LEU A 545 7.34 -0.42 -18.41
N ILE A 546 7.71 0.41 -17.45
CA ILE A 546 8.41 1.67 -17.66
C ILE A 546 9.89 1.41 -17.34
N PRO A 547 10.78 1.28 -18.34
CA PRO A 547 12.19 0.92 -18.15
C PRO A 547 12.95 1.80 -17.17
N ARG A 548 12.66 3.11 -17.19
CA ARG A 548 13.30 4.11 -16.36
C ARG A 548 12.24 5.06 -15.80
N TYR A 549 11.92 4.88 -14.53
CA TYR A 549 11.04 5.72 -13.75
C TYR A 549 11.84 6.37 -12.64
N THR A 550 11.86 7.70 -12.60
CA THR A 550 12.53 8.49 -11.56
C THR A 550 11.48 9.07 -10.62
N SER A 551 11.43 8.59 -9.39
CA SER A 551 10.48 9.06 -8.36
C SER A 551 10.91 8.59 -6.98
N THR A 552 10.14 8.95 -5.96
CA THR A 552 10.26 8.34 -4.63
C THR A 552 9.41 7.07 -4.59
N VAL A 553 10.03 5.94 -4.22
CA VAL A 553 9.34 4.67 -3.97
C VAL A 553 9.24 4.40 -2.48
N TYR A 554 8.22 3.63 -2.10
CA TYR A 554 7.83 3.40 -0.72
C TYR A 554 7.78 1.92 -0.41
N SER A 555 7.96 1.54 0.85
CA SER A 555 7.59 0.21 1.31
C SER A 555 6.95 0.27 2.68
N MET A 556 6.13 -0.73 2.95
CA MET A 556 5.56 -0.99 4.26
C MET A 556 5.86 -2.43 4.67
N GLU A 557 6.27 -2.62 5.91
CA GLU A 557 6.44 -3.93 6.53
C GLU A 557 5.30 -4.19 7.51
N THR A 558 4.73 -5.37 7.39
CA THR A 558 3.68 -5.88 8.26
C THR A 558 4.18 -7.13 8.98
N GLY A 559 3.61 -7.46 10.13
CA GLY A 559 4.06 -8.59 10.96
C GLY A 559 4.11 -9.96 10.28
N ASN A 560 3.44 -10.15 9.13
CA ASN A 560 3.49 -11.38 8.33
C ASN A 560 4.04 -11.17 6.91
N GLY A 561 4.58 -9.98 6.61
CA GLY A 561 5.14 -9.65 5.30
C GLY A 561 4.11 -9.47 4.17
N ILE A 562 2.82 -9.44 4.48
CA ILE A 562 1.74 -9.32 3.47
C ILE A 562 0.92 -8.05 3.74
N LEU A 563 0.52 -7.36 2.69
CA LEU A 563 -0.39 -6.21 2.78
C LEU A 563 -1.46 -6.26 1.68
N LEU A 564 -2.56 -5.54 1.93
CA LEU A 564 -3.57 -5.24 0.91
C LEU A 564 -3.23 -3.89 0.26
N GLY A 565 -2.95 -3.93 -1.05
CA GLY A 565 -2.65 -2.79 -1.89
C GLY A 565 -3.87 -2.25 -2.65
N SER A 566 -3.64 -1.46 -3.70
CA SER A 566 -4.71 -0.84 -4.50
C SER A 566 -5.68 -1.87 -5.05
N GLY A 567 -6.97 -1.53 -5.06
CA GLY A 567 -8.01 -2.49 -5.40
C GLY A 567 -8.04 -3.72 -4.49
N GLY A 568 -7.50 -3.66 -3.27
CA GLY A 568 -7.40 -4.82 -2.36
C GLY A 568 -6.71 -6.03 -2.94
N LEU A 569 -5.77 -5.81 -3.88
CA LEU A 569 -4.84 -6.85 -4.32
C LEU A 569 -3.92 -7.23 -3.15
N ILE A 570 -3.67 -8.51 -3.00
CA ILE A 570 -2.78 -9.06 -1.97
C ILE A 570 -1.34 -9.02 -2.51
N THR A 571 -0.40 -8.46 -1.75
CA THR A 571 1.01 -8.28 -2.15
C THR A 571 1.96 -8.44 -0.97
N HIS A 572 3.25 -8.67 -1.24
CA HIS A 572 4.28 -9.03 -0.27
C HIS A 572 5.26 -7.86 0.01
N ASN A 573 6.01 -7.92 1.12
CA ASN A 573 7.10 -6.99 1.49
C ASN A 573 8.47 -7.44 0.89
N CYS A 574 9.57 -6.69 1.06
CA CYS A 574 10.80 -6.88 0.25
C CYS A 574 12.06 -7.27 1.06
N PHE A 575 12.98 -8.06 0.47
CA PHE A 575 14.09 -8.82 1.10
C PHE A 575 15.41 -8.07 1.46
N PRO A 576 15.90 -7.09 0.68
CA PRO A 576 17.20 -6.43 0.94
C PRO A 576 17.14 -5.44 2.11
N LYS A 577 16.02 -5.47 2.81
CA LYS A 577 15.70 -4.74 4.03
C LYS A 577 16.12 -5.48 5.26
N ASP A 578 16.38 -6.80 5.23
CA ASP A 578 16.60 -7.53 6.48
C ASP A 578 17.87 -7.07 7.22
N VAL A 579 18.95 -6.70 6.49
CA VAL A 579 20.18 -6.12 7.08
C VAL A 579 19.92 -4.72 7.63
N ALA A 580 19.38 -3.81 6.82
CA ALA A 580 18.98 -2.47 7.23
C ALA A 580 17.96 -2.46 8.39
N ALA A 581 17.00 -3.39 8.36
CA ALA A 581 15.98 -3.59 9.37
C ALA A 581 16.63 -4.10 10.65
N PHE A 582 17.58 -5.03 10.57
CA PHE A 582 18.25 -5.56 11.75
C PHE A 582 19.17 -4.53 12.42
N ILE A 583 19.92 -3.73 11.64
CA ILE A 583 20.67 -2.55 12.14
C ILE A 583 19.73 -1.63 12.92
N ASN A 584 18.58 -1.30 12.33
CA ASN A 584 17.63 -0.38 12.92
C ASN A 584 16.86 -1.00 14.12
N ILE A 585 16.54 -2.30 14.10
CA ILE A 585 15.94 -3.03 15.23
C ILE A 585 16.89 -2.94 16.42
N SER A 586 18.16 -3.21 16.18
CA SER A 586 19.17 -3.24 17.22
C SER A 586 19.40 -1.85 17.82
N HIS A 587 19.51 -0.82 16.98
CA HIS A 587 19.65 0.56 17.44
C HIS A 587 18.48 0.99 18.33
N GLN A 588 17.26 0.54 18.04
CA GLN A 588 16.08 0.83 18.87
C GLN A 588 16.04 0.07 20.19
N LEU A 589 16.66 -1.10 20.26
CA LEU A 589 16.88 -1.82 21.49
C LEU A 589 18.07 -1.25 22.30
N GLY A 590 18.64 -0.14 21.84
CA GLY A 590 19.78 0.52 22.48
C GLY A 590 21.15 -0.02 22.07
N TYR A 591 21.20 -0.94 21.09
CA TYR A 591 22.46 -1.53 20.60
C TYR A 591 22.82 -0.98 19.22
N ASP A 592 23.91 -0.23 19.14
CA ASP A 592 24.38 0.25 17.84
C ASP A 592 25.15 -0.84 17.08
N PHE A 593 24.52 -1.45 16.07
CA PHE A 593 25.06 -2.62 15.36
C PHE A 593 26.06 -2.23 14.27
N ASN A 594 27.21 -1.68 14.67
CA ASN A 594 28.24 -1.16 13.77
C ASN A 594 28.74 -2.18 12.75
N LEU A 595 28.86 -3.46 13.14
CA LEU A 595 29.27 -4.53 12.24
C LEU A 595 28.37 -4.63 10.99
N LEU A 596 27.05 -4.58 11.15
CA LEU A 596 26.14 -4.69 10.02
C LEU A 596 26.10 -3.41 9.16
N LYS A 597 26.33 -2.23 9.75
CA LYS A 597 26.51 -1.00 8.97
C LYS A 597 27.74 -1.10 8.07
N GLU A 598 28.82 -1.65 8.60
CA GLU A 598 30.03 -1.93 7.83
C GLU A 598 29.78 -2.93 6.72
N VAL A 599 28.95 -3.96 6.95
CA VAL A 599 28.53 -4.91 5.92
C VAL A 599 27.84 -4.22 4.74
N GLU A 600 26.94 -3.25 4.98
CA GLU A 600 26.31 -2.47 3.91
C GLU A 600 27.30 -1.53 3.19
N ARG A 601 28.20 -0.89 3.95
CA ARG A 601 29.24 -0.02 3.40
C ARG A 601 30.16 -0.78 2.45
N VAL A 602 30.71 -1.91 2.91
CA VAL A 602 31.60 -2.77 2.13
C VAL A 602 30.91 -3.29 0.87
N ASN A 603 29.61 -3.63 0.93
CA ASN A 603 28.84 -4.04 -0.23
C ASN A 603 28.72 -2.90 -1.28
N THR A 604 28.55 -1.66 -0.82
CA THR A 604 28.48 -0.49 -1.70
C THR A 604 29.86 -0.19 -2.32
N ASP A 605 30.92 -0.31 -1.54
CA ASP A 605 32.28 -0.03 -1.99
C ASP A 605 32.80 -1.09 -2.98
N ALA A 606 32.39 -2.36 -2.82
CA ALA A 606 32.74 -3.43 -3.76
C ALA A 606 32.33 -3.10 -5.20
N LYS A 607 31.13 -2.52 -5.40
CA LYS A 607 30.66 -2.05 -6.72
C LYS A 607 31.59 -0.99 -7.33
N LYS A 608 31.96 0.00 -6.52
CA LYS A 608 32.83 1.12 -6.93
C LYS A 608 34.25 0.64 -7.25
N LEU A 609 34.79 -0.26 -6.44
CA LEU A 609 36.13 -0.81 -6.63
C LEU A 609 36.23 -1.63 -7.90
N PHE A 610 35.19 -2.40 -8.22
CA PHE A 610 35.14 -3.14 -9.48
C PHE A 610 35.12 -2.21 -10.69
N LEU A 611 34.38 -1.10 -10.63
CA LEU A 611 34.42 -0.05 -11.66
C LEU A 611 35.82 0.54 -11.81
N ALA A 612 36.46 0.94 -10.71
CA ALA A 612 37.83 1.47 -10.74
C ALA A 612 38.87 0.47 -11.28
N LYS A 613 38.58 -0.84 -11.22
CA LYS A 613 39.43 -1.89 -11.82
C LYS A 613 39.26 -1.93 -13.34
N ILE A 614 38.04 -1.77 -13.84
CA ILE A 614 37.77 -1.65 -15.28
C ILE A 614 38.46 -0.41 -15.85
N GLU A 615 38.35 0.73 -15.16
CA GLU A 615 39.02 1.98 -15.56
C GLU A 615 40.54 1.83 -15.61
N ARG A 616 41.16 1.21 -14.58
CA ARG A 616 42.60 0.95 -14.56
C ARG A 616 43.06 0.02 -15.69
N ALA A 617 42.28 -1.02 -16.00
CA ALA A 617 42.60 -1.96 -17.06
C ALA A 617 42.56 -1.32 -18.47
N LEU A 618 41.67 -0.34 -18.67
CA LEU A 618 41.47 0.32 -19.97
C LEU A 618 42.17 1.68 -20.09
N TRP A 619 42.64 2.26 -18.97
CA TRP A 619 43.21 3.60 -18.82
C TRP A 619 42.23 4.75 -19.10
N VAL A 620 41.58 4.72 -20.27
CA VAL A 620 40.49 5.61 -20.68
C VAL A 620 39.34 4.75 -21.20
N THR A 621 38.17 4.88 -20.58
CA THR A 621 36.91 4.19 -20.93
C THR A 621 36.14 4.93 -22.04
N LYS A 622 36.29 6.26 -22.14
CA LYS A 622 35.60 7.09 -23.13
C LYS A 622 35.97 6.67 -24.55
N GLY A 623 34.96 6.36 -25.36
CA GLY A 623 35.12 5.91 -26.74
C GLY A 623 35.53 4.44 -26.89
N LYS A 624 35.76 3.72 -25.79
CA LYS A 624 36.03 2.27 -25.80
C LYS A 624 34.76 1.47 -25.94
N THR A 625 34.88 0.29 -26.53
CA THR A 625 33.81 -0.69 -26.62
C THR A 625 34.05 -1.82 -25.63
N ILE A 626 33.18 -1.97 -24.63
CA ILE A 626 33.33 -2.98 -23.57
C ILE A 626 32.29 -4.08 -23.77
N ALA A 627 32.76 -5.32 -23.91
CA ALA A 627 31.90 -6.49 -23.94
C ALA A 627 31.53 -6.90 -22.52
N LEU A 628 30.26 -7.26 -22.27
CA LEU A 628 29.79 -7.76 -20.99
C LEU A 628 29.20 -9.16 -21.12
N TRP A 629 29.69 -10.07 -20.28
CA TRP A 629 29.07 -11.38 -20.06
C TRP A 629 28.36 -11.40 -18.71
N GLY A 630 27.06 -11.65 -18.77
CA GLY A 630 26.20 -11.67 -17.60
C GLY A 630 25.59 -10.30 -17.32
N LEU A 631 24.26 -10.29 -17.27
CA LEU A 631 23.44 -9.14 -16.94
C LEU A 631 22.61 -9.43 -15.69
N ALA A 632 22.16 -10.67 -15.47
CA ALA A 632 21.34 -11.04 -14.33
C ALA A 632 22.03 -10.86 -12.97
N PHE A 633 21.23 -10.72 -11.92
CA PHE A 633 21.65 -10.65 -10.52
C PHE A 633 22.44 -11.89 -10.06
N LYS A 634 22.09 -13.07 -10.59
CA LYS A 634 22.76 -14.36 -10.34
C LYS A 634 22.52 -15.30 -11.53
N PRO A 635 23.27 -16.40 -11.70
CA PRO A 635 22.99 -17.36 -12.76
C PRO A 635 21.63 -18.06 -12.58
N ASN A 636 21.12 -18.66 -13.65
CA ASN A 636 19.86 -19.40 -13.71
C ASN A 636 18.61 -18.56 -13.39
N THR A 637 18.68 -17.25 -13.63
CA THR A 637 17.53 -16.36 -13.53
C THR A 637 17.66 -15.21 -14.52
N ASP A 638 16.54 -14.67 -14.97
CA ASP A 638 16.47 -13.44 -15.77
C ASP A 638 16.38 -12.18 -14.89
N ASP A 639 16.53 -12.34 -13.58
CA ASP A 639 16.34 -11.31 -12.58
C ASP A 639 17.40 -10.21 -12.67
N MET A 640 17.05 -9.05 -13.22
CA MET A 640 17.92 -7.87 -13.26
C MET A 640 17.87 -7.03 -11.99
N ARG A 641 17.05 -7.38 -11.00
CA ARG A 641 16.68 -6.45 -9.94
C ARG A 641 17.82 -6.29 -8.95
N ASN A 642 18.37 -5.07 -8.93
CA ASN A 642 19.59 -4.75 -8.20
C ASN A 642 20.80 -5.57 -8.64
N ALA A 643 20.76 -6.06 -9.89
CA ALA A 643 21.89 -6.71 -10.52
C ALA A 643 23.07 -5.73 -10.55
N PRO A 644 24.27 -6.17 -10.16
CA PRO A 644 25.45 -5.31 -10.16
C PRO A 644 25.78 -4.74 -11.55
N SER A 645 25.39 -5.48 -12.59
CA SER A 645 25.52 -5.06 -13.99
C SER A 645 24.85 -3.71 -14.27
N ILE A 646 23.76 -3.37 -13.58
CA ILE A 646 23.06 -2.10 -13.80
C ILE A 646 23.92 -0.92 -13.37
N ASP A 647 24.46 -0.99 -12.16
CA ASP A 647 25.28 0.08 -11.60
C ASP A 647 26.56 0.24 -12.43
N ILE A 648 27.17 -0.88 -12.84
CA ILE A 648 28.38 -0.89 -13.66
C ILE A 648 28.15 -0.32 -15.06
N ILE A 649 27.12 -0.81 -15.76
CA ILE A 649 26.83 -0.39 -17.13
C ILE A 649 26.47 1.09 -17.18
N ASN A 650 25.71 1.59 -16.21
CA ASN A 650 25.38 3.02 -16.17
C ASN A 650 26.62 3.86 -15.95
N ALA A 651 27.49 3.49 -15.01
CA ALA A 651 28.73 4.24 -14.78
C ALA A 651 29.63 4.27 -16.02
N LEU A 652 29.88 3.11 -16.65
CA LEU A 652 30.73 3.04 -17.85
C LEU A 652 30.12 3.78 -19.05
N HIS A 653 28.80 3.68 -19.24
CA HIS A 653 28.11 4.40 -20.31
C HIS A 653 28.12 5.92 -20.07
N ASP A 654 27.90 6.36 -18.84
CA ASP A 654 27.91 7.79 -18.49
C ASP A 654 29.32 8.39 -18.64
N ASP A 655 30.37 7.56 -18.54
CA ASP A 655 31.77 7.90 -18.84
C ASP A 655 32.12 7.83 -20.35
N GLY A 656 31.14 7.49 -21.20
CA GLY A 656 31.25 7.52 -22.66
C GLY A 656 31.76 6.23 -23.31
N ALA A 657 31.72 5.10 -22.60
CA ALA A 657 32.00 3.78 -23.19
C ALA A 657 30.78 3.22 -23.94
N ALA A 658 31.03 2.56 -25.07
CA ALA A 658 30.03 1.76 -25.77
C ALA A 658 29.98 0.34 -25.18
N ILE A 659 28.80 -0.13 -24.80
CA ILE A 659 28.67 -1.46 -24.16
C ILE A 659 28.01 -2.46 -25.13
N GLN A 660 28.59 -3.66 -25.24
CA GLN A 660 27.99 -4.80 -25.93
C GLN A 660 27.80 -5.95 -24.94
N ALA A 661 26.58 -6.39 -24.66
CA ALA A 661 26.33 -7.38 -23.61
C ALA A 661 25.59 -8.63 -24.09
N TYR A 662 25.94 -9.76 -23.48
CA TYR A 662 25.23 -11.02 -23.63
C TYR A 662 24.85 -11.58 -22.26
N ASP A 663 23.62 -12.06 -22.15
CA ASP A 663 23.16 -12.90 -21.05
C ASP A 663 22.24 -14.00 -21.61
N PRO A 664 22.41 -15.28 -21.21
CA PRO A 664 21.64 -16.39 -21.75
C PRO A 664 20.13 -16.30 -21.49
N GLN A 665 19.71 -15.72 -20.35
CA GLN A 665 18.30 -15.70 -19.94
C GLN A 665 17.76 -14.27 -19.70
N ALA A 666 18.62 -13.34 -19.28
CA ALA A 666 18.23 -11.98 -18.94
C ALA A 666 18.30 -11.00 -20.10
N LYS A 667 18.56 -11.42 -21.35
CA LYS A 667 18.68 -10.48 -22.48
C LYS A 667 17.49 -9.54 -22.63
N GLU A 668 16.26 -10.09 -22.61
CA GLU A 668 15.06 -9.27 -22.75
C GLU A 668 14.76 -8.47 -21.47
N SER A 669 14.97 -9.06 -20.28
CA SER A 669 14.83 -8.39 -18.98
C SER A 669 15.84 -7.25 -18.80
N ALA A 670 17.07 -7.41 -19.29
CA ALA A 670 18.13 -6.40 -19.29
C ALA A 670 17.84 -5.31 -20.31
N ARG A 671 17.35 -5.65 -21.51
CA ARG A 671 16.85 -4.67 -22.49
C ARG A 671 15.73 -3.81 -21.93
N ALA A 672 14.88 -4.42 -21.12
CA ALA A 672 13.84 -3.77 -20.36
C ALA A 672 14.35 -2.76 -19.31
N VAL A 673 15.57 -2.92 -18.78
CA VAL A 673 16.14 -2.03 -17.75
C VAL A 673 17.13 -1.01 -18.33
N LEU A 674 18.01 -1.46 -19.22
CA LEU A 674 19.15 -0.70 -19.74
C LEU A 674 18.85 -0.05 -21.09
N GLY A 675 17.74 -0.42 -21.74
CA GLY A 675 17.26 0.20 -22.97
C GLY A 675 18.27 0.10 -24.11
N ARG A 676 18.33 1.12 -24.97
CA ARG A 676 19.27 1.18 -26.11
C ARG A 676 20.68 1.66 -25.72
N LYS A 677 20.98 1.83 -24.43
CA LYS A 677 22.30 2.26 -23.95
C LYS A 677 23.41 1.26 -24.32
N ILE A 678 23.04 0.00 -24.50
CA ILE A 678 23.97 -1.08 -24.81
C ILE A 678 23.47 -1.88 -26.01
N LYS A 679 24.39 -2.56 -26.70
CA LYS A 679 24.09 -3.51 -27.78
C LYS A 679 23.92 -4.91 -27.21
N TYR A 680 22.74 -5.50 -27.39
CA TYR A 680 22.46 -6.87 -26.91
C TYR A 680 22.86 -7.91 -27.95
N ALA A 681 23.93 -8.63 -27.67
CA ALA A 681 24.43 -9.70 -28.51
C ALA A 681 23.48 -10.91 -28.56
N LYS A 682 23.56 -11.71 -29.63
CA LYS A 682 22.76 -12.95 -29.77
C LYS A 682 23.44 -14.15 -29.13
N THR A 683 24.76 -14.16 -29.12
CA THR A 683 25.60 -15.16 -28.47
C THR A 683 26.67 -14.46 -27.64
N MET A 684 27.29 -15.18 -26.71
CA MET A 684 28.42 -14.66 -25.93
C MET A 684 29.56 -14.13 -26.82
N TYR A 685 29.79 -14.75 -27.98
CA TYR A 685 30.83 -14.33 -28.93
C TYR A 685 30.45 -13.07 -29.72
N ASP A 686 29.16 -12.86 -29.99
CA ASP A 686 28.73 -11.65 -30.71
C ASP A 686 28.95 -10.38 -29.87
N ALA A 687 28.95 -10.49 -28.54
CA ALA A 687 29.26 -9.38 -27.64
C ALA A 687 30.73 -8.94 -27.74
N LEU A 688 31.62 -9.86 -28.12
CA LEU A 688 33.06 -9.62 -28.15
C LEU A 688 33.53 -8.86 -29.39
N ARG A 689 32.76 -8.86 -30.50
CA ARG A 689 33.23 -8.38 -31.80
C ARG A 689 33.64 -6.91 -31.74
N GLY A 690 34.96 -6.66 -31.88
CA GLY A 690 35.54 -5.32 -31.87
C GLY A 690 35.51 -4.64 -30.51
N ALA A 691 35.32 -5.39 -29.43
CA ALA A 691 35.38 -4.85 -28.07
C ALA A 691 36.84 -4.79 -27.57
N ASP A 692 37.19 -3.70 -26.89
CA ASP A 692 38.51 -3.45 -26.28
C ASP A 692 38.76 -4.33 -25.05
N ALA A 693 37.71 -4.75 -24.34
CA ALA A 693 37.80 -5.68 -23.22
C ALA A 693 36.50 -6.46 -23.00
N LEU A 694 36.61 -7.59 -22.31
CA LEU A 694 35.48 -8.36 -21.79
C LEU A 694 35.37 -8.18 -20.27
N VAL A 695 34.18 -7.81 -19.79
CA VAL A 695 33.82 -7.72 -18.37
C VAL A 695 32.83 -8.83 -18.02
N ILE A 696 33.09 -9.59 -16.96
CA ILE A 696 32.22 -10.69 -16.52
C ILE A 696 31.56 -10.31 -15.20
N ILE A 697 30.23 -10.33 -15.16
CA ILE A 697 29.43 -9.88 -14.00
C ILE A 697 28.56 -11.00 -13.43
N THR A 698 28.21 -12.01 -14.23
CA THR A 698 27.39 -13.14 -13.78
C THR A 698 28.00 -14.47 -14.27
N ASP A 699 28.12 -15.44 -13.37
CA ASP A 699 28.78 -16.74 -13.56
C ASP A 699 27.85 -17.81 -14.16
N TRP A 700 27.37 -17.57 -15.38
CA TRP A 700 26.61 -18.56 -16.13
C TRP A 700 27.47 -19.77 -16.53
N ASP A 701 26.88 -20.97 -16.54
CA ASP A 701 27.58 -22.20 -16.92
C ASP A 701 28.17 -22.14 -18.34
N GLU A 702 27.46 -21.47 -19.26
CA GLU A 702 27.93 -21.26 -20.64
C GLU A 702 29.24 -20.48 -20.71
N PHE A 703 29.53 -19.64 -19.70
CA PHE A 703 30.77 -18.84 -19.67
C PHE A 703 31.96 -19.62 -19.12
N LYS A 704 31.77 -20.80 -18.51
CA LYS A 704 32.89 -21.50 -17.84
C LYS A 704 33.91 -22.11 -18.79
N SER A 705 33.55 -22.37 -20.05
CA SER A 705 34.44 -23.04 -21.02
C SER A 705 34.26 -22.53 -22.45
N PRO A 706 34.57 -21.24 -22.73
CA PRO A 706 34.46 -20.69 -24.07
C PRO A 706 35.59 -21.16 -24.99
N ASN A 707 35.39 -21.02 -26.31
CA ASN A 707 36.44 -21.20 -27.29
C ASN A 707 37.40 -20.00 -27.22
N TRP A 708 38.52 -20.17 -26.52
CA TRP A 708 39.49 -19.12 -26.23
C TRP A 708 40.16 -18.51 -27.47
N THR A 709 40.46 -19.31 -28.48
CA THR A 709 40.99 -18.81 -29.76
C THR A 709 40.01 -17.86 -30.43
N LYS A 710 38.71 -18.17 -30.35
CA LYS A 710 37.64 -17.29 -30.85
C LYS A 710 37.50 -16.03 -30.00
N VAL A 711 37.62 -16.12 -28.67
CA VAL A 711 37.59 -14.94 -27.78
C VAL A 711 38.72 -13.97 -28.13
N GLN A 712 39.95 -14.49 -28.25
CA GLN A 712 41.14 -13.69 -28.54
C GLN A 712 41.05 -12.97 -29.89
N ARG A 713 40.56 -13.66 -30.93
CA ARG A 713 40.40 -13.10 -32.27
C ARG A 713 39.30 -12.02 -32.36
N LEU A 714 38.27 -12.12 -31.52
CA LEU A 714 37.11 -11.22 -31.61
C LEU A 714 37.30 -9.92 -30.83
N LEU A 715 38.06 -9.95 -29.75
CA LEU A 715 38.44 -8.76 -29.00
C LEU A 715 39.52 -7.97 -29.75
N HIS A 716 39.46 -6.63 -29.67
CA HIS A 716 40.50 -5.75 -30.18
C HIS A 716 41.78 -5.84 -29.34
N SER A 717 41.62 -6.01 -28.03
CA SER A 717 42.72 -6.29 -27.11
C SER A 717 42.33 -7.45 -26.21
N PRO A 718 43.23 -8.41 -25.91
CA PRO A 718 42.90 -9.60 -25.14
C PRO A 718 42.81 -9.29 -23.64
N ILE A 719 42.01 -8.30 -23.25
CA ILE A 719 41.81 -7.85 -21.87
C ILE A 719 40.51 -8.42 -21.33
N ILE A 720 40.55 -9.06 -20.16
CA ILE A 720 39.39 -9.62 -19.48
C ILE A 720 39.38 -9.13 -18.03
N ILE A 721 38.28 -8.54 -17.59
CA ILE A 721 38.03 -8.13 -16.21
C ILE A 721 36.89 -8.99 -15.64
N ASP A 722 37.20 -9.84 -14.67
CA ASP A 722 36.28 -10.85 -14.17
C ASP A 722 35.84 -10.57 -12.74
N GLY A 723 34.60 -10.14 -12.58
CA GLY A 723 33.97 -9.86 -11.29
C GLY A 723 33.42 -11.09 -10.57
N ARG A 724 33.50 -12.26 -11.21
CA ARG A 724 33.00 -13.55 -10.70
C ARG A 724 34.08 -14.60 -10.58
N ASN A 725 35.32 -14.27 -10.94
CA ASN A 725 36.47 -15.12 -10.71
C ASN A 725 36.33 -16.50 -11.40
N LEU A 726 35.82 -16.55 -12.63
CA LEU A 726 35.53 -17.78 -13.37
C LEU A 726 36.79 -18.56 -13.77
N TYR A 727 37.90 -17.89 -14.05
CA TYR A 727 39.09 -18.53 -14.64
C TYR A 727 40.34 -18.36 -13.78
N ARG A 728 41.32 -19.25 -13.97
CA ARG A 728 42.61 -19.15 -13.28
C ARG A 728 43.53 -18.14 -13.99
N PRO A 729 44.12 -17.16 -13.29
CA PRO A 729 44.98 -16.14 -13.92
C PRO A 729 46.10 -16.71 -14.80
N LYS A 730 46.88 -17.68 -14.29
CA LYS A 730 47.98 -18.33 -15.03
C LYS A 730 47.54 -18.99 -16.34
N ASP A 731 46.33 -19.56 -16.37
CA ASP A 731 45.82 -20.21 -17.57
C ASP A 731 45.41 -19.18 -18.63
N MET A 732 44.94 -18.01 -18.20
CA MET A 732 44.59 -16.90 -19.06
C MET A 732 45.84 -16.20 -19.62
N GLU A 733 46.87 -16.00 -18.78
CA GLU A 733 48.17 -15.46 -19.19
C GLU A 733 48.84 -16.36 -20.24
N LYS A 734 48.88 -17.68 -20.02
CA LYS A 734 49.41 -18.65 -21.00
C LYS A 734 48.68 -18.61 -22.34
N ARG A 735 47.40 -18.22 -22.33
CA ARG A 735 46.58 -18.04 -23.53
C ARG A 735 46.73 -16.65 -24.15
N GLY A 736 47.60 -15.79 -23.59
CA GLY A 736 47.90 -14.45 -24.10
C GLY A 736 46.88 -13.38 -23.71
N PHE A 737 46.10 -13.59 -22.64
CA PHE A 737 45.17 -12.58 -22.12
C PHE A 737 45.75 -11.80 -20.95
N VAL A 738 45.49 -10.49 -20.93
CA VAL A 738 45.62 -9.67 -19.73
C VAL A 738 44.36 -9.88 -18.90
N TYR A 739 44.48 -10.60 -17.79
CA TYR A 739 43.34 -11.02 -16.96
C TYR A 739 43.35 -10.32 -15.60
N HIS A 740 42.33 -9.52 -15.34
CA HIS A 740 42.10 -8.87 -14.06
C HIS A 740 40.97 -9.57 -13.32
N SER A 741 41.27 -10.12 -12.15
CA SER A 741 40.30 -10.79 -11.28
C SER A 741 40.00 -9.94 -10.03
N VAL A 742 39.05 -10.39 -9.19
CA VAL A 742 38.80 -9.81 -7.87
C VAL A 742 39.59 -10.58 -6.83
N GLY A 743 40.52 -9.93 -6.13
CA GLY A 743 41.20 -10.53 -4.98
C GLY A 743 42.23 -11.62 -5.29
N ARG A 744 42.59 -11.87 -6.55
CA ARG A 744 43.72 -12.75 -6.90
C ARG A 744 44.83 -11.84 -7.43
N GLY A 745 45.69 -11.40 -6.50
CA GLY A 745 46.80 -10.50 -6.76
C GLY A 745 47.86 -11.10 -7.67
#